data_AF-A0A0K9XAE5-F1
#
_entry.id   AF-A0A0K9XAE5-F1
#
_cell.length_a   1.000
_cell.length_b   1.000
_cell.length_c   1.000
_cell.angle_alpha   90.00
_cell.angle_beta   90.00
_cell.angle_gamma   90.00
#
_symmetry.space_group_name_H-M   'P 1'
#
loop_
_entity.id
_entity.type
_entity.pdbx_description
1 polymer ?
#
loop_
_entity_poly.entity_id
_entity_poly.type
_entity_poly.pdbx_seq_one_letter_code
_entity_poly.pdbx_strand_id
1 'polypeptide(L)'
;MKISFLLQNAYGIGGTIRSTFNVASALAARHDVEIVSILRTGKTPRLPLHPKVKLVNLIDNRPEEGADRNNPLLAQDSAYIPPKEAKGAHFSALTDQRVAEHLAQTDADVVVATRPGLVMYLAGFGQEGGYVKIGQEHRIYGTHEPGIRAAQDRAIPFLDAHTTVSEADARTHRAQFPDVKTKIVCIPNGCPPSEVEPADPATKLVVAAGRLIPVKRYDLLVAAWATVHAARPDWKLRIYGRGPELAKLRAQVDGLGLTETITLMGAHSPIETEWAKGSIAAVTSREESFGMTIVEAMNCGVPVVATDCPHGPGEIISDGKDGLLVPVGDSDGIAKGLLKLIEDDELRRTMGAAARVSAQRYAPEAIADAYEALIRDLGVDTTPKTVAAAAPAKAPASRTLRSTIGKMIRPLRAKPVAQPARKPVAEALKEIVRRPLKATASTRVDADGNIVVSVDPKGLSGDDLSLTVTRRKEGKPITVPLATPAAAGAPYTAVLDRAKLRLGEGRWDLHVVRDEDKARRRVVSHLAEGKGLLNLEPLPGSPFTWAIAYPTVDGYLALRAWHRPAHAEALTIRQTETALTVEGRLYGTEFSEDTKPFVIGTPRAETAADISAEVTVVDATTFRFTLRTSQLKAARGDEGAIWDLALRLAGDAEPVRIGRIIGDIVDRNKTDIYPVVGGVKPYLTVNSDLAVSCPAPEGS
;
A
#
# COMPACT_ATOMS: atom_id res chain seq x y z
N MET A 1 26.80 15.73 11.59
CA MET A 1 27.43 14.48 12.09
C MET A 1 27.21 13.35 11.09
N LYS A 2 27.88 12.21 11.28
CA LYS A 2 27.60 10.94 10.60
C LYS A 2 26.79 10.03 11.53
N ILE A 3 25.62 9.59 11.06
CA ILE A 3 24.68 8.76 11.83
C ILE A 3 24.53 7.40 11.13
N SER A 4 24.76 6.31 11.86
CA SER A 4 24.64 4.95 11.34
C SER A 4 23.51 4.20 12.04
N PHE A 5 22.48 3.80 11.29
CA PHE A 5 21.40 2.95 11.79
C PHE A 5 21.70 1.48 11.49
N LEU A 6 21.78 0.63 12.51
CA LEU A 6 21.86 -0.81 12.35
C LEU A 6 20.45 -1.39 12.21
N LEU A 7 20.19 -2.05 11.08
CA LEU A 7 18.94 -2.75 10.78
C LEU A 7 19.23 -4.22 10.47
N GLN A 8 18.41 -5.14 10.98
CA GLN A 8 18.65 -6.57 10.68
C GLN A 8 18.49 -6.86 9.18
N ASN A 9 17.48 -6.28 8.56
CA ASN A 9 17.18 -6.46 7.15
C ASN A 9 16.41 -5.25 6.61
N ALA A 10 17.04 -4.47 5.74
CA ALA A 10 16.45 -3.28 5.10
C ALA A 10 15.51 -3.61 3.91
N TYR A 11 15.36 -4.88 3.52
CA TYR A 11 14.64 -5.31 2.31
C TYR A 11 13.21 -5.79 2.58
N GLY A 12 12.76 -5.77 3.83
CA GLY A 12 11.38 -6.06 4.25
C GLY A 12 10.44 -4.84 4.18
N ILE A 13 9.24 -5.00 4.73
CA ILE A 13 8.20 -3.95 4.81
C ILE A 13 7.70 -3.70 6.25
N GLY A 14 8.43 -4.20 7.25
CA GLY A 14 8.03 -4.14 8.66
C GLY A 14 8.03 -2.72 9.22
N GLY A 15 7.31 -2.52 10.33
CA GLY A 15 7.18 -1.22 11.01
C GLY A 15 8.52 -0.60 11.40
N THR A 16 9.43 -1.38 11.97
CA THR A 16 10.81 -0.93 12.29
C THR A 16 11.52 -0.40 11.06
N ILE A 17 11.54 -1.15 9.95
CA ILE A 17 12.19 -0.74 8.69
C ILE A 17 11.60 0.58 8.20
N ARG A 18 10.26 0.69 8.17
CA ARG A 18 9.55 1.91 7.77
C ARG A 18 9.93 3.11 8.65
N SER A 19 9.85 2.96 9.97
CA SER A 19 10.17 4.02 10.91
C SER A 19 11.63 4.49 10.80
N THR A 20 12.59 3.55 10.67
CA THR A 20 14.00 3.87 10.48
C THR A 20 14.23 4.58 9.15
N PHE A 21 13.60 4.13 8.06
CA PHE A 21 13.72 4.79 6.76
C PHE A 21 13.18 6.22 6.80
N ASN A 22 12.05 6.45 7.47
CA ASN A 22 11.45 7.77 7.59
C ASN A 22 12.38 8.73 8.34
N VAL A 23 12.84 8.36 9.54
CA VAL A 23 13.73 9.24 10.34
C VAL A 23 15.10 9.41 9.69
N ALA A 24 15.68 8.35 9.09
CA ALA A 24 16.95 8.44 8.37
C ALA A 24 16.85 9.40 7.18
N SER A 25 15.72 9.39 6.46
CA SER A 25 15.47 10.29 5.34
C SER A 25 15.41 11.76 5.80
N ALA A 26 14.72 12.04 6.91
CA ALA A 26 14.66 13.38 7.48
C ALA A 26 16.02 13.87 8.01
N LEU A 27 16.78 13.00 8.68
CA LEU A 27 18.14 13.31 9.13
C LEU A 27 19.11 13.54 7.96
N ALA A 28 18.96 12.81 6.84
CA ALA A 28 19.82 12.94 5.66
C ALA A 28 19.64 14.28 4.91
N ALA A 29 18.64 15.08 5.28
CA ALA A 29 18.55 16.47 4.83
C ALA A 29 19.67 17.35 5.42
N ARG A 30 20.19 16.99 6.60
CA ARG A 30 21.10 17.81 7.43
C ARG A 30 22.42 17.13 7.79
N HIS A 31 22.47 15.80 7.73
CA HIS A 31 23.60 14.98 8.19
C HIS A 31 24.01 13.93 7.15
N ASP A 32 25.20 13.36 7.32
CA ASP A 32 25.58 12.14 6.60
C ASP A 32 24.91 10.95 7.31
N VAL A 33 24.07 10.20 6.59
CA VAL A 33 23.26 9.13 7.17
C VAL A 33 23.46 7.86 6.39
N GLU A 34 23.79 6.79 7.10
CA GLU A 34 23.80 5.45 6.55
C GLU A 34 22.88 4.50 7.31
N ILE A 35 22.33 3.55 6.58
CA ILE A 35 21.66 2.39 7.10
C ILE A 35 22.55 1.19 6.82
N VAL A 36 22.97 0.51 7.87
CA VAL A 36 23.74 -0.73 7.81
C VAL A 36 22.77 -1.89 7.99
N SER A 37 22.42 -2.52 6.87
CA SER A 37 21.63 -3.75 6.86
C SER A 37 22.55 -4.94 7.17
N ILE A 38 22.27 -5.67 8.24
CA ILE A 38 23.04 -6.88 8.57
C ILE A 38 22.90 -7.89 7.43
N LEU A 39 21.67 -8.12 6.98
CA LEU A 39 21.36 -9.05 5.90
C LEU A 39 20.88 -8.29 4.65
N ARG A 40 21.42 -8.68 3.50
CA ARG A 40 20.85 -8.37 2.19
C ARG A 40 20.10 -9.58 1.66
N THR A 41 18.78 -9.46 1.57
CA THR A 41 17.89 -10.52 1.05
C THR A 41 17.23 -10.18 -0.28
N GLY A 42 17.49 -8.99 -0.82
CA GLY A 42 16.94 -8.54 -2.10
C GLY A 42 17.90 -7.66 -2.89
N LYS A 43 17.60 -7.45 -4.17
CA LYS A 43 18.41 -6.55 -5.03
C LYS A 43 18.24 -5.09 -4.61
N THR A 44 17.00 -4.68 -4.33
CA THR A 44 16.60 -3.33 -3.88
C THR A 44 15.63 -3.42 -2.70
N PRO A 45 15.63 -2.44 -1.78
CA PRO A 45 14.60 -2.34 -0.73
C PRO A 45 13.18 -2.31 -1.32
N ARG A 46 12.20 -2.80 -0.54
CA ARG A 46 10.78 -2.75 -0.91
C ARG A 46 10.11 -1.42 -0.54
N LEU A 47 10.65 -0.73 0.46
CA LEU A 47 10.23 0.61 0.84
C LEU A 47 11.15 1.63 0.16
N PRO A 48 10.63 2.81 -0.22
CA PRO A 48 11.45 3.86 -0.82
C PRO A 48 12.51 4.35 0.17
N LEU A 49 13.75 4.42 -0.28
CA LEU A 49 14.87 4.97 0.49
C LEU A 49 15.31 6.30 -0.13
N HIS A 50 15.47 7.32 0.71
CA HIS A 50 15.89 8.63 0.24
C HIS A 50 17.30 8.57 -0.39
N PRO A 51 17.56 9.20 -1.55
CA PRO A 51 18.82 9.06 -2.29
C PRO A 51 20.09 9.50 -1.54
N LYS A 52 19.94 10.37 -0.54
CA LYS A 52 21.06 10.80 0.32
C LYS A 52 21.39 9.82 1.44
N VAL A 53 20.53 8.84 1.71
CA VAL A 53 20.80 7.80 2.72
C VAL A 53 21.60 6.69 2.07
N LYS A 54 22.81 6.45 2.59
CA LYS A 54 23.67 5.36 2.12
C LYS A 54 23.18 4.03 2.68
N LEU A 55 22.97 3.02 1.84
CA LEU A 55 22.65 1.66 2.28
C LEU A 55 23.89 0.78 2.19
N VAL A 56 24.35 0.28 3.34
CA VAL A 56 25.49 -0.65 3.47
C VAL A 56 24.94 -2.03 3.84
N ASN A 57 25.52 -3.10 3.30
CA ASN A 57 25.13 -4.47 3.60
C ASN A 57 26.33 -5.24 4.15
N LEU A 58 26.17 -5.93 5.28
CA LEU A 58 27.28 -6.69 5.88
C LEU A 58 27.37 -8.13 5.35
N ILE A 59 26.22 -8.77 5.10
CA ILE A 59 26.12 -10.15 4.63
C ILE A 59 25.16 -10.21 3.44
N ASP A 60 25.66 -10.68 2.30
CA ASP A 60 24.85 -10.91 1.10
C ASP A 60 24.28 -12.32 1.07
N ASN A 61 23.08 -12.47 1.62
CA ASN A 61 22.36 -13.74 1.73
C ASN A 61 21.17 -13.81 0.75
N ARG A 62 21.30 -13.19 -0.43
CA ARG A 62 20.27 -13.29 -1.48
C ARG A 62 20.14 -14.73 -1.98
N PRO A 63 18.91 -15.22 -2.22
CA PRO A 63 18.71 -16.48 -2.91
C PRO A 63 19.45 -16.48 -4.26
N GLU A 64 20.08 -17.60 -4.59
CA GLU A 64 20.77 -17.88 -5.87
C GLU A 64 22.05 -17.07 -6.19
N GLU A 65 22.13 -15.81 -5.76
CA GLU A 65 23.21 -14.87 -6.13
C GLU A 65 24.00 -14.31 -4.93
N GLY A 66 23.64 -14.64 -3.69
CA GLY A 66 24.28 -14.08 -2.49
C GLY A 66 25.73 -14.51 -2.33
N ALA A 67 26.65 -13.55 -2.16
CA ALA A 67 28.08 -13.82 -2.03
C ALA A 67 28.43 -14.61 -0.76
N ASP A 68 27.67 -14.42 0.32
CA ASP A 68 27.92 -15.08 1.61
C ASP A 68 27.03 -16.32 1.82
N ARG A 69 26.13 -16.67 0.88
CA ARG A 69 25.10 -17.72 1.07
C ARG A 69 25.64 -19.11 1.46
N ASN A 70 26.87 -19.42 1.03
CA ASN A 70 27.54 -20.70 1.28
C ASN A 70 28.58 -20.59 2.40
N ASN A 71 28.66 -19.47 3.11
CA ASN A 71 29.59 -19.29 4.21
C ASN A 71 29.16 -20.22 5.37
N PRO A 72 30.03 -21.14 5.84
CA PRO A 72 29.67 -22.12 6.85
C PRO A 72 29.28 -21.49 8.19
N LEU A 73 29.73 -20.26 8.47
CA LEU A 73 29.37 -19.52 9.68
C LEU A 73 27.89 -19.09 9.70
N LEU A 74 27.18 -19.08 8.57
CA LEU A 74 25.74 -18.83 8.54
C LEU A 74 24.92 -19.94 9.22
N ALA A 75 25.44 -21.17 9.20
CA ALA A 75 24.79 -22.34 9.80
C ALA A 75 25.16 -22.54 11.28
N GLN A 76 26.12 -21.76 11.80
CA GLN A 76 26.54 -21.83 13.19
C GLN A 76 25.77 -20.81 14.02
N ASP A 77 25.33 -21.23 15.20
CA ASP A 77 24.61 -20.38 16.13
C ASP A 77 25.49 -19.18 16.57
N SER A 78 24.83 -18.04 16.80
CA SER A 78 25.50 -16.88 17.39
C SER A 78 25.95 -17.21 18.82
N ALA A 79 27.17 -16.79 19.18
CA ALA A 79 27.70 -16.92 20.53
C ALA A 79 27.20 -15.81 21.48
N TYR A 80 26.61 -14.73 20.94
CA TYR A 80 26.26 -13.52 21.68
C TYR A 80 24.76 -13.31 21.81
N ILE A 81 23.97 -13.84 20.86
CA ILE A 81 22.53 -13.62 20.78
C ILE A 81 21.77 -14.84 21.30
N PRO A 82 20.78 -14.68 22.21
CA PRO A 82 19.98 -15.79 22.72
C PRO A 82 19.33 -16.62 21.59
N PRO A 83 19.26 -17.96 21.70
CA PRO A 83 18.84 -18.84 20.59
C PRO A 83 17.50 -18.48 19.94
N LYS A 84 16.51 -18.01 20.73
CA LYS A 84 15.20 -17.61 20.19
C LYS A 84 15.25 -16.33 19.38
N GLU A 85 16.01 -15.32 19.82
CA GLU A 85 16.26 -14.11 19.03
C GLU A 85 17.08 -14.46 17.80
N ALA A 86 18.12 -15.28 17.96
CA ALA A 86 18.99 -15.73 16.88
C ALA A 86 18.21 -16.41 15.76
N LYS A 87 17.38 -17.41 16.10
CA LYS A 87 16.53 -18.12 15.14
C LYS A 87 15.46 -17.22 14.52
N GLY A 88 14.81 -16.36 15.32
CA GLY A 88 13.73 -15.49 14.85
C GLY A 88 14.17 -14.40 13.87
N ALA A 89 15.47 -14.09 13.86
CA ALA A 89 16.05 -12.97 13.12
C ALA A 89 17.21 -13.34 12.20
N HIS A 90 17.61 -14.61 12.22
CA HIS A 90 18.75 -15.12 11.48
C HIS A 90 20.09 -14.49 11.93
N PHE A 91 20.33 -14.40 13.24
CA PHE A 91 21.68 -14.18 13.76
C PHE A 91 22.46 -15.50 13.76
N SER A 92 23.75 -15.42 13.45
CA SER A 92 24.66 -16.55 13.30
C SER A 92 26.08 -16.15 13.71
N ALA A 93 27.01 -17.10 13.74
CA ALA A 93 28.43 -16.77 13.95
C ALA A 93 28.97 -15.78 12.90
N LEU A 94 28.43 -15.80 11.66
CA LEU A 94 28.81 -14.81 10.65
C LEU A 94 28.31 -13.41 11.00
N THR A 95 27.09 -13.29 11.55
CA THR A 95 26.60 -11.97 11.99
C THR A 95 27.44 -11.44 13.14
N ASP A 96 27.84 -12.29 14.08
CA ASP A 96 28.73 -11.90 15.18
C ASP A 96 30.02 -11.29 14.62
N GLN A 97 30.68 -12.01 13.72
CA GLN A 97 31.95 -11.57 13.12
C GLN A 97 31.79 -10.25 12.37
N ARG A 98 30.85 -10.17 11.41
CA ARG A 98 30.76 -9.01 10.52
C ARG A 98 30.27 -7.76 11.24
N VAL A 99 29.41 -7.90 12.25
CA VAL A 99 28.98 -6.76 13.07
C VAL A 99 30.12 -6.26 13.95
N ALA A 100 30.87 -7.16 14.59
CA ALA A 100 32.04 -6.79 15.40
C ALA A 100 33.09 -6.04 14.56
N GLU A 101 33.44 -6.58 13.38
CA GLU A 101 34.38 -5.93 12.44
C GLU A 101 33.89 -4.54 12.01
N HIS A 102 32.60 -4.41 11.69
CA HIS A 102 32.01 -3.14 11.27
C HIS A 102 32.03 -2.10 12.40
N LEU A 103 31.61 -2.48 13.61
CA LEU A 103 31.55 -1.58 14.76
C LEU A 103 32.94 -1.15 15.26
N ALA A 104 33.97 -1.95 15.01
CA ALA A 104 35.36 -1.60 15.31
C ALA A 104 35.99 -0.62 14.31
N GLN A 105 35.40 -0.49 13.11
CA GLN A 105 35.97 0.30 11.99
C GLN A 105 35.09 1.50 11.59
N THR A 106 33.89 1.63 12.16
CA THR A 106 32.97 2.70 11.80
C THR A 106 33.53 4.08 12.17
N ASP A 107 33.32 5.04 11.29
CA ASP A 107 33.61 6.46 11.44
C ASP A 107 32.35 7.29 11.77
N ALA A 108 31.25 6.62 12.15
CA ALA A 108 30.04 7.29 12.57
C ALA A 108 30.24 8.01 13.92
N ASP A 109 29.65 9.20 14.06
CA ASP A 109 29.61 9.91 15.35
C ASP A 109 28.56 9.28 16.29
N VAL A 110 27.52 8.67 15.70
CA VAL A 110 26.39 8.06 16.41
C VAL A 110 25.99 6.75 15.74
N VAL A 111 25.78 5.69 16.53
CA VAL A 111 25.26 4.40 16.07
C VAL A 111 23.95 4.07 16.78
N VAL A 112 22.90 3.79 16.00
CA VAL A 112 21.56 3.47 16.49
C VAL A 112 21.19 2.02 16.18
N ALA A 113 20.98 1.19 17.19
CA ALA A 113 20.61 -0.22 17.05
C ALA A 113 19.09 -0.44 17.23
N THR A 114 18.41 -0.98 16.20
CA THR A 114 16.94 -0.91 16.08
C THR A 114 16.16 -2.14 16.55
N ARG A 115 16.79 -3.05 17.31
CA ARG A 115 16.18 -4.27 17.87
C ARG A 115 17.04 -4.89 18.98
N PRO A 116 16.49 -5.79 19.82
CA PRO A 116 17.23 -6.39 20.93
C PRO A 116 18.57 -7.03 20.56
N GLY A 117 18.63 -7.90 19.55
CA GLY A 117 19.90 -8.52 19.16
C GLY A 117 20.97 -7.52 18.69
N LEU A 118 20.57 -6.43 18.00
CA LEU A 118 21.52 -5.38 17.59
C LEU A 118 21.94 -4.49 18.76
N VAL A 119 21.03 -4.29 19.72
CA VAL A 119 21.35 -3.61 20.98
C VAL A 119 22.42 -4.40 21.75
N MET A 120 22.31 -5.74 21.80
CA MET A 120 23.32 -6.60 22.41
C MET A 120 24.68 -6.48 21.71
N TYR A 121 24.72 -6.48 20.37
CA TYR A 121 25.96 -6.25 19.64
C TYR A 121 26.53 -4.86 19.86
N LEU A 122 25.71 -3.81 19.85
CA LEU A 122 26.19 -2.45 20.05
C LEU A 122 26.76 -2.26 21.46
N ALA A 123 26.12 -2.86 22.47
CA ALA A 123 26.61 -2.86 23.84
C ALA A 123 27.93 -3.65 23.99
N GLY A 124 28.06 -4.81 23.32
CA GLY A 124 29.20 -5.71 23.47
C GLY A 124 30.41 -5.38 22.60
N PHE A 125 30.20 -4.89 21.37
CA PHE A 125 31.26 -4.61 20.39
C PHE A 125 31.50 -3.12 20.14
N GLY A 126 30.63 -2.24 20.65
CA GLY A 126 30.77 -0.80 20.47
C GLY A 126 31.99 -0.25 21.21
N GLN A 127 32.72 0.67 20.60
CA GLN A 127 33.92 1.28 21.18
C GLN A 127 33.56 2.33 22.22
N GLU A 128 34.06 2.18 23.45
CA GLU A 128 33.90 3.17 24.51
C GLU A 128 34.63 4.47 24.15
N GLY A 129 33.93 5.61 24.20
CA GLY A 129 34.46 6.91 23.81
C GLY A 129 34.69 7.10 22.29
N GLY A 130 34.38 6.09 21.46
CA GLY A 130 34.52 6.18 20.00
C GLY A 130 33.35 6.90 19.33
N TYR A 131 32.12 6.53 19.71
CA TYR A 131 30.87 7.11 19.19
C TYR A 131 29.73 6.90 20.19
N VAL A 132 28.65 7.67 20.03
CA VAL A 132 27.45 7.52 20.86
C VAL A 132 26.67 6.27 20.47
N LYS A 133 26.35 5.44 21.47
CA LYS A 133 25.62 4.18 21.36
C LYS A 133 24.16 4.37 21.79
N ILE A 134 23.24 4.31 20.83
CA ILE A 134 21.80 4.41 21.09
C ILE A 134 21.12 3.08 20.77
N GLY A 135 20.47 2.47 21.75
CA GLY A 135 19.56 1.35 21.51
C GLY A 135 18.14 1.86 21.27
N GLN A 136 17.39 1.24 20.37
CA GLN A 136 15.98 1.56 20.11
C GLN A 136 15.11 0.31 20.22
N GLU A 137 14.04 0.42 21.00
CA GLU A 137 13.04 -0.61 21.23
C GLU A 137 11.73 -0.31 20.46
N HIS A 138 11.21 -1.32 19.76
CA HIS A 138 9.99 -1.26 18.95
C HIS A 138 8.87 -2.17 19.48
N ARG A 139 9.11 -2.91 20.56
CA ARG A 139 8.16 -3.78 21.26
C ARG A 139 7.98 -3.31 22.71
N ILE A 140 6.91 -3.77 23.34
CA ILE A 140 6.68 -3.49 24.76
C ILE A 140 7.62 -4.36 25.59
N TYR A 141 8.29 -3.79 26.59
CA TYR A 141 9.28 -4.45 27.45
C TYR A 141 8.84 -5.84 27.93
N GLY A 142 7.64 -5.92 28.51
CA GLY A 142 7.09 -7.16 29.09
C GLY A 142 6.73 -8.25 28.06
N THR A 143 6.72 -7.95 26.76
CA THR A 143 6.31 -8.88 25.69
C THR A 143 7.48 -9.64 25.06
N HIS A 144 8.70 -9.37 25.51
CA HIS A 144 9.87 -10.13 25.12
C HIS A 144 9.89 -11.50 25.78
N GLU A 145 10.44 -12.46 25.04
CA GLU A 145 10.74 -13.77 25.59
C GLU A 145 11.76 -13.62 26.74
N PRO A 146 11.64 -14.36 27.86
CA PRO A 146 12.45 -14.12 29.06
C PRO A 146 13.97 -14.10 28.84
N GLY A 147 14.51 -14.99 27.99
CA GLY A 147 15.94 -15.02 27.69
C GLY A 147 16.40 -13.83 26.86
N ILE A 148 15.56 -13.37 25.91
CA ILE A 148 15.80 -12.15 25.13
C ILE A 148 15.80 -10.93 26.05
N ARG A 149 14.78 -10.82 26.92
CA ARG A 149 14.66 -9.72 27.87
C ARG A 149 15.87 -9.66 28.81
N ALA A 150 16.23 -10.78 29.44
CA ALA A 150 17.38 -10.83 30.35
C ALA A 150 18.70 -10.45 29.67
N ALA A 151 18.89 -10.80 28.40
CA ALA A 151 20.08 -10.39 27.65
C ALA A 151 20.05 -8.90 27.28
N GLN A 152 18.88 -8.35 26.95
CA GLN A 152 18.71 -6.93 26.69
C GLN A 152 18.91 -6.10 27.95
N ASP A 153 18.39 -6.53 29.10
CA ASP A 153 18.56 -5.89 30.40
C ASP A 153 20.05 -5.76 30.77
N ARG A 154 20.86 -6.78 30.45
CA ARG A 154 22.33 -6.73 30.64
C ARG A 154 23.04 -5.78 29.67
N ALA A 155 22.47 -5.57 28.49
CA ALA A 155 23.07 -4.73 27.45
C ALA A 155 22.80 -3.23 27.68
N ILE A 156 21.60 -2.87 28.15
CA ILE A 156 21.15 -1.48 28.32
C ILE A 156 22.18 -0.62 29.09
N PRO A 157 22.75 -1.04 30.22
CA PRO A 157 23.72 -0.24 30.98
C PRO A 157 25.00 0.18 30.25
N PHE A 158 25.31 -0.47 29.13
CA PHE A 158 26.50 -0.18 28.32
C PHE A 158 26.20 0.74 27.12
N LEU A 159 24.98 1.26 27.03
CA LEU A 159 24.57 2.26 26.05
C LEU A 159 24.63 3.67 26.65
N ASP A 160 24.80 4.66 25.80
CA ASP A 160 24.67 6.07 26.19
C ASP A 160 23.19 6.47 26.31
N ALA A 161 22.35 5.93 25.42
CA ALA A 161 20.89 6.08 25.49
C ALA A 161 20.13 4.82 25.04
N HIS A 162 18.90 4.68 25.57
CA HIS A 162 17.94 3.69 25.14
C HIS A 162 16.58 4.34 24.87
N THR A 163 16.11 4.26 23.63
CA THR A 163 14.88 4.92 23.19
C THR A 163 13.74 3.92 23.03
N THR A 164 12.57 4.23 23.57
CA THR A 164 11.32 3.49 23.31
C THR A 164 10.42 4.28 22.36
N VAL A 165 9.42 3.63 21.77
CA VAL A 165 8.46 4.28 20.84
C VAL A 165 7.19 4.81 21.52
N SER A 166 7.04 4.56 22.83
CA SER A 166 5.98 5.15 23.68
C SER A 166 6.55 5.50 25.05
N GLU A 167 5.98 6.55 25.66
CA GLU A 167 6.41 7.04 26.97
C GLU A 167 5.98 6.09 28.09
N ALA A 168 4.86 5.37 27.94
CA ALA A 168 4.49 4.28 28.84
C ALA A 168 5.58 3.20 28.93
N ASP A 169 6.21 2.86 27.81
CA ASP A 169 7.29 1.87 27.78
C ASP A 169 8.61 2.48 28.30
N ALA A 170 8.88 3.76 28.03
CA ALA A 170 10.03 4.48 28.62
C ALA A 170 9.94 4.51 30.15
N ARG A 171 8.76 4.79 30.71
CA ARG A 171 8.52 4.76 32.16
C ARG A 171 8.77 3.37 32.74
N THR A 172 8.33 2.33 32.05
CA THR A 172 8.60 0.93 32.45
C THR A 172 10.09 0.67 32.51
N HIS A 173 10.85 1.04 31.47
CA HIS A 173 12.30 0.89 31.46
C HIS A 173 12.98 1.70 32.57
N ARG A 174 12.62 2.98 32.78
CA ARG A 174 13.19 3.79 33.88
C ARG A 174 12.94 3.18 35.26
N ALA A 175 11.76 2.58 35.47
CA ALA A 175 11.44 1.89 36.71
C ALA A 175 12.26 0.59 36.91
N GLN A 176 12.60 -0.11 35.83
CA GLN A 176 13.46 -1.30 35.90
C GLN A 176 14.94 -0.95 36.07
N PHE A 177 15.36 0.22 35.59
CA PHE A 177 16.76 0.66 35.60
C PHE A 177 16.93 2.03 36.29
N PRO A 178 16.61 2.17 37.59
CA PRO A 178 16.64 3.46 38.27
C PRO A 178 18.04 4.07 38.40
N ASP A 179 19.08 3.22 38.51
CA ASP A 179 20.47 3.64 38.79
C ASP A 179 21.38 3.59 37.56
N VAL A 180 20.81 3.36 36.37
CA VAL A 180 21.60 3.26 35.13
C VAL A 180 21.99 4.65 34.64
N LYS A 181 23.24 4.81 34.19
CA LYS A 181 23.70 6.07 33.55
C LYS A 181 23.09 6.27 32.16
N THR A 182 22.69 5.18 31.51
CA THR A 182 22.05 5.18 30.19
C THR A 182 20.79 6.03 30.21
N LYS A 183 20.72 7.01 29.31
CA LYS A 183 19.55 7.89 29.21
C LYS A 183 18.38 7.15 28.56
N ILE A 184 17.29 6.94 29.31
CA ILE A 184 16.08 6.29 28.81
C ILE A 184 15.02 7.34 28.43
N VAL A 185 14.66 7.42 27.15
CA VAL A 185 13.71 8.42 26.63
C VAL A 185 12.72 7.82 25.63
N CYS A 186 11.53 8.41 25.52
CA CYS A 186 10.61 8.10 24.42
C CYS A 186 10.97 8.93 23.19
N ILE A 187 11.19 8.27 22.06
CA ILE A 187 11.20 8.89 20.73
C ILE A 187 10.21 8.12 19.85
N PRO A 188 9.02 8.69 19.58
CA PRO A 188 7.99 8.05 18.76
C PRO A 188 8.45 7.69 17.35
N ASN A 189 7.69 6.82 16.68
CA ASN A 189 7.94 6.52 15.27
C ASN A 189 7.50 7.69 14.36
N GLY A 190 8.32 7.99 13.35
CA GLY A 190 7.99 8.98 12.34
C GLY A 190 7.04 8.43 11.28
N CYS A 191 5.99 9.18 10.97
CA CYS A 191 5.05 8.92 9.89
C CYS A 191 5.00 10.15 8.95
N PRO A 192 5.39 10.01 7.67
CA PRO A 192 5.35 11.12 6.73
C PRO A 192 3.90 11.62 6.57
N PRO A 193 3.73 12.92 6.27
CA PRO A 193 2.42 13.45 5.93
C PRO A 193 1.87 12.71 4.70
N SER A 194 0.55 12.59 4.64
CA SER A 194 -0.09 11.93 3.51
C SER A 194 -0.04 12.81 2.26
N GLU A 195 0.33 12.22 1.12
CA GLU A 195 0.31 12.87 -0.20
C GLU A 195 -1.05 12.78 -0.89
N VAL A 196 -1.99 12.01 -0.33
CA VAL A 196 -3.35 11.85 -0.87
C VAL A 196 -4.24 13.02 -0.47
N GLU A 197 -5.31 13.22 -1.23
CA GLU A 197 -6.33 14.21 -0.89
C GLU A 197 -7.06 13.78 0.41
N PRO A 198 -7.38 14.69 1.34
CA PRO A 198 -8.03 14.35 2.62
C PRO A 198 -9.33 13.57 2.47
N ALA A 199 -9.63 12.69 3.41
CA ALA A 199 -10.85 11.90 3.43
C ALA A 199 -12.11 12.77 3.32
N ASP A 200 -13.11 12.27 2.59
CA ASP A 200 -14.43 12.88 2.56
C ASP A 200 -15.23 12.38 3.78
N PRO A 201 -15.59 13.25 4.75
CA PRO A 201 -16.31 12.85 5.94
C PRO A 201 -17.73 12.34 5.64
N ALA A 202 -18.29 12.60 4.46
CA ALA A 202 -19.61 12.10 4.07
C ALA A 202 -19.59 10.61 3.63
N THR A 203 -18.42 10.04 3.38
CA THR A 203 -18.32 8.66 2.91
C THR A 203 -18.77 7.67 3.98
N LYS A 204 -19.64 6.72 3.64
CA LYS A 204 -20.19 5.73 4.58
C LYS A 204 -19.34 4.47 4.69
N LEU A 205 -18.04 4.66 4.98
CA LEU A 205 -17.05 3.59 5.01
C LEU A 205 -16.17 3.69 6.25
N VAL A 206 -16.12 2.61 7.01
CA VAL A 206 -15.12 2.38 8.06
C VAL A 206 -13.97 1.56 7.48
N VAL A 207 -12.74 1.96 7.77
CA VAL A 207 -11.52 1.26 7.33
C VAL A 207 -10.75 0.75 8.53
N ALA A 208 -10.21 -0.47 8.42
CA ALA A 208 -9.25 -1.00 9.37
C ALA A 208 -8.08 -1.61 8.61
N ALA A 209 -6.84 -1.46 9.11
CA ALA A 209 -5.67 -1.99 8.44
C ALA A 209 -4.60 -2.52 9.41
N GLY A 210 -3.98 -3.65 9.05
CA GLY A 210 -2.89 -4.24 9.82
C GLY A 210 -2.73 -5.74 9.57
N ARG A 211 -1.76 -6.37 10.26
CA ARG A 211 -1.57 -7.83 10.18
C ARG A 211 -2.79 -8.56 10.78
N LEU A 212 -3.29 -9.59 10.10
CA LEU A 212 -4.41 -10.41 10.58
C LEU A 212 -3.90 -11.48 11.57
N ILE A 213 -3.51 -11.03 12.76
CA ILE A 213 -2.98 -11.85 13.85
C ILE A 213 -3.79 -11.60 15.13
N PRO A 214 -3.81 -12.55 16.09
CA PRO A 214 -4.69 -12.48 17.26
C PRO A 214 -4.60 -11.17 18.06
N VAL A 215 -3.41 -10.57 18.18
CA VAL A 215 -3.24 -9.32 18.95
C VAL A 215 -4.00 -8.12 18.37
N LYS A 216 -4.35 -8.13 17.07
CA LYS A 216 -5.11 -7.03 16.43
C LYS A 216 -6.63 -7.09 16.67
N ARG A 217 -7.12 -8.23 17.17
CA ARG A 217 -8.52 -8.46 17.58
C ARG A 217 -9.59 -8.06 16.56
N TYR A 218 -9.35 -8.32 15.27
CA TYR A 218 -10.37 -8.12 14.24
C TYR A 218 -11.63 -8.98 14.47
N ASP A 219 -11.54 -10.05 15.28
CA ASP A 219 -12.70 -10.81 15.75
C ASP A 219 -13.70 -9.93 16.50
N LEU A 220 -13.21 -9.00 17.33
CA LEU A 220 -14.07 -8.06 18.06
C LEU A 220 -14.63 -6.96 17.17
N LEU A 221 -13.86 -6.53 16.16
CA LEU A 221 -14.35 -5.57 15.18
C LEU A 221 -15.50 -6.17 14.36
N VAL A 222 -15.36 -7.42 13.91
CA VAL A 222 -16.42 -8.13 13.17
C VAL A 222 -17.66 -8.33 14.05
N ALA A 223 -17.49 -8.68 15.33
CA ALA A 223 -18.61 -8.79 16.28
C ALA A 223 -19.30 -7.43 16.52
N ALA A 224 -18.52 -6.38 16.75
CA ALA A 224 -19.03 -5.01 16.94
C ALA A 224 -19.79 -4.52 15.70
N TRP A 225 -19.30 -4.89 14.52
CA TRP A 225 -19.92 -4.51 13.25
C TRP A 225 -21.33 -5.10 13.07
N ALA A 226 -21.64 -6.25 13.69
CA ALA A 226 -23.02 -6.77 13.66
C ALA A 226 -24.01 -5.77 14.29
N THR A 227 -23.64 -5.17 15.42
CA THR A 227 -24.41 -4.12 16.09
C THR A 227 -24.48 -2.84 15.26
N VAL A 228 -23.35 -2.42 14.69
CA VAL A 228 -23.30 -1.23 13.81
C VAL A 228 -24.20 -1.43 12.59
N HIS A 229 -24.11 -2.57 11.93
CA HIS A 229 -24.89 -2.88 10.73
C HIS A 229 -26.40 -2.93 11.02
N ALA A 230 -26.80 -3.46 12.17
CA ALA A 230 -28.20 -3.50 12.58
C ALA A 230 -28.79 -2.08 12.74
N ALA A 231 -28.02 -1.13 13.26
CA ALA A 231 -28.45 0.26 13.41
C ALA A 231 -28.32 1.06 12.11
N ARG A 232 -27.24 0.84 11.35
CA ARG A 232 -26.83 1.63 10.18
C ARG A 232 -26.43 0.73 9.01
N PRO A 233 -27.42 0.10 8.34
CA PRO A 233 -27.16 -0.86 7.26
C PRO A 233 -26.57 -0.23 6.00
N ASP A 234 -26.62 1.10 5.89
CA ASP A 234 -26.03 1.91 4.82
C ASP A 234 -24.50 2.04 4.90
N TRP A 235 -23.88 1.66 6.02
CA TRP A 235 -22.43 1.70 6.20
C TRP A 235 -21.76 0.37 5.85
N LYS A 236 -20.48 0.47 5.43
CA LYS A 236 -19.62 -0.66 5.09
C LYS A 236 -18.33 -0.63 5.89
N LEU A 237 -17.71 -1.81 6.05
CA LEU A 237 -16.42 -2.00 6.68
C LEU A 237 -15.45 -2.67 5.71
N ARG A 238 -14.26 -2.10 5.54
CA ARG A 238 -13.15 -2.72 4.81
C ARG A 238 -11.99 -3.01 5.74
N ILE A 239 -11.51 -4.25 5.73
CA ILE A 239 -10.36 -4.69 6.52
C ILE A 239 -9.21 -5.05 5.57
N TYR A 240 -8.11 -4.30 5.68
CA TYR A 240 -6.89 -4.49 4.89
C TYR A 240 -5.82 -5.22 5.70
N GLY A 241 -5.30 -6.32 5.16
CA GLY A 241 -4.29 -7.10 5.84
C GLY A 241 -4.06 -8.49 5.27
N ARG A 242 -2.99 -9.13 5.74
CA ARG A 242 -2.73 -10.57 5.56
C ARG A 242 -2.34 -11.16 6.91
N GLY A 243 -2.62 -12.43 7.10
CA GLY A 243 -2.23 -13.16 8.30
C GLY A 243 -3.03 -14.44 8.49
N PRO A 244 -2.63 -15.26 9.49
CA PRO A 244 -3.23 -16.56 9.76
C PRO A 244 -4.71 -16.50 10.15
N GLU A 245 -5.20 -15.37 10.70
CA GLU A 245 -6.60 -15.24 11.10
C GLU A 245 -7.58 -15.04 9.92
N LEU A 246 -7.10 -14.89 8.67
CA LEU A 246 -7.95 -14.57 7.51
C LEU A 246 -9.13 -15.55 7.34
N ALA A 247 -8.86 -16.86 7.43
CA ALA A 247 -9.89 -17.88 7.26
C ALA A 247 -10.93 -17.86 8.39
N LYS A 248 -10.46 -17.66 9.63
CA LYS A 248 -11.33 -17.54 10.81
C LYS A 248 -12.20 -16.28 10.75
N LEU A 249 -11.64 -15.15 10.34
CA LEU A 249 -12.39 -13.92 10.13
C LEU A 249 -13.45 -14.08 9.03
N ARG A 250 -13.11 -14.74 7.92
CA ARG A 250 -14.08 -15.06 6.85
C ARG A 250 -15.24 -15.89 7.40
N ALA A 251 -14.95 -16.98 8.11
CA ALA A 251 -15.97 -17.83 8.71
C ALA A 251 -16.88 -17.06 9.70
N GLN A 252 -16.31 -16.13 10.48
CA GLN A 252 -17.08 -15.28 11.38
C GLN A 252 -18.00 -14.31 10.62
N VAL A 253 -17.49 -13.65 9.57
CA VAL A 253 -18.30 -12.77 8.70
C VAL A 253 -19.46 -13.54 8.07
N ASP A 254 -19.18 -14.74 7.56
CA ASP A 254 -20.18 -15.58 6.91
C ASP A 254 -21.23 -16.08 7.92
N GLY A 255 -20.80 -16.55 9.10
CA GLY A 255 -21.70 -17.01 10.16
C GLY A 255 -22.60 -15.93 10.76
N LEU A 256 -22.17 -14.67 10.71
CA LEU A 256 -22.97 -13.51 11.12
C LEU A 256 -23.83 -12.92 9.98
N GLY A 257 -23.72 -13.45 8.75
CA GLY A 257 -24.45 -12.92 7.59
C GLY A 257 -23.99 -11.53 7.14
N LEU A 258 -22.74 -11.14 7.43
CA LEU A 258 -22.20 -9.80 7.19
C LEU A 258 -21.42 -9.68 5.87
N THR A 259 -21.49 -10.68 4.98
CA THR A 259 -20.74 -10.76 3.72
C THR A 259 -20.94 -9.54 2.81
N GLU A 260 -22.13 -8.92 2.84
CA GLU A 260 -22.45 -7.74 2.02
C GLU A 260 -22.02 -6.41 2.66
N THR A 261 -21.58 -6.40 3.91
CA THR A 261 -21.18 -5.17 4.64
C THR A 261 -19.72 -5.18 5.09
N ILE A 262 -19.10 -6.35 5.27
CA ILE A 262 -17.67 -6.49 5.58
C ILE A 262 -16.91 -7.06 4.39
N THR A 263 -15.89 -6.33 3.93
CA THR A 263 -14.98 -6.80 2.87
C THR A 263 -13.56 -6.99 3.40
N LEU A 264 -13.03 -8.21 3.26
CA LEU A 264 -11.62 -8.53 3.55
C LEU A 264 -10.77 -8.25 2.30
N MET A 265 -10.08 -7.11 2.28
CA MET A 265 -9.44 -6.53 1.09
C MET A 265 -8.08 -7.15 0.75
N GLY A 266 -7.50 -7.93 1.67
CA GLY A 266 -6.10 -8.37 1.57
C GLY A 266 -5.13 -7.23 1.90
N ALA A 267 -3.82 -7.46 1.72
CA ALA A 267 -2.81 -6.42 1.95
C ALA A 267 -2.75 -5.44 0.79
N HIS A 268 -2.58 -4.16 1.11
CA HIS A 268 -2.48 -3.05 0.16
C HIS A 268 -1.34 -2.10 0.56
N SER A 269 -0.70 -1.49 -0.43
CA SER A 269 0.39 -0.52 -0.25
C SER A 269 0.52 0.31 -1.53
N PRO A 270 0.64 1.65 -1.45
CA PRO A 270 0.50 2.50 -0.25
C PRO A 270 -0.89 2.42 0.40
N ILE A 271 -0.99 2.47 1.74
CA ILE A 271 -2.26 2.29 2.47
C ILE A 271 -3.05 3.59 2.60
N GLU A 272 -2.38 4.74 2.49
CA GLU A 272 -2.97 6.07 2.56
C GLU A 272 -4.09 6.30 1.53
N THR A 273 -4.01 5.68 0.34
CA THR A 273 -5.07 5.73 -0.68
C THR A 273 -6.36 5.05 -0.22
N GLU A 274 -6.27 4.14 0.75
CA GLU A 274 -7.40 3.41 1.32
C GLU A 274 -7.88 4.03 2.61
N TRP A 275 -6.98 4.63 3.41
CA TRP A 275 -7.40 5.47 4.54
C TRP A 275 -8.27 6.63 4.06
N ALA A 276 -7.87 7.33 3.01
CA ALA A 276 -8.60 8.47 2.45
C ALA A 276 -9.98 8.12 1.84
N LYS A 277 -10.29 6.82 1.69
CA LYS A 277 -11.61 6.33 1.30
C LYS A 277 -12.56 6.21 2.49
N GLY A 278 -12.04 5.99 3.70
CA GLY A 278 -12.84 5.90 4.91
C GLY A 278 -13.14 7.27 5.49
N SER A 279 -14.27 7.39 6.20
CA SER A 279 -14.56 8.55 7.05
C SER A 279 -14.33 8.26 8.54
N ILE A 280 -14.08 6.99 8.89
CA ILE A 280 -13.71 6.52 10.24
C ILE A 280 -12.68 5.39 10.09
N ALA A 281 -11.67 5.37 10.96
CA ALA A 281 -10.74 4.26 11.09
C ALA A 281 -10.99 3.47 12.38
N ALA A 282 -10.83 2.14 12.34
CA ALA A 282 -10.94 1.27 13.50
C ALA A 282 -9.61 0.57 13.81
N VAL A 283 -9.14 0.68 15.06
CA VAL A 283 -7.93 0.01 15.55
C VAL A 283 -8.26 -0.73 16.84
N THR A 284 -8.54 -2.02 16.75
CA THR A 284 -9.14 -2.81 17.83
C THR A 284 -8.13 -3.63 18.64
N SER A 285 -6.84 -3.31 18.56
CA SER A 285 -5.76 -4.14 19.11
C SER A 285 -5.88 -4.38 20.62
N ARG A 286 -5.36 -5.53 21.08
CA ARG A 286 -5.15 -5.78 22.51
C ARG A 286 -3.90 -5.06 23.02
N GLU A 287 -2.87 -4.99 22.18
CA GLU A 287 -1.56 -4.41 22.50
C GLU A 287 -1.03 -3.66 21.27
N GLU A 288 -0.43 -2.50 21.49
CA GLU A 288 0.32 -1.71 20.52
C GLU A 288 1.60 -1.20 21.18
N SER A 289 2.74 -1.21 20.49
CA SER A 289 3.93 -0.51 21.02
C SER A 289 3.87 0.99 20.74
N PHE A 290 3.21 1.38 19.64
CA PHE A 290 3.00 2.78 19.24
C PHE A 290 1.64 2.96 18.56
N GLY A 291 1.43 2.37 17.38
CA GLY A 291 0.19 2.51 16.61
C GLY A 291 0.34 3.32 15.32
N MET A 292 1.29 2.96 14.45
CA MET A 292 1.51 3.64 13.16
C MET A 292 0.23 3.83 12.33
N THR A 293 -0.65 2.82 12.31
CA THR A 293 -1.92 2.86 11.55
C THR A 293 -2.86 3.95 12.04
N ILE A 294 -2.78 4.34 13.33
CA ILE A 294 -3.54 5.46 13.90
C ILE A 294 -3.03 6.76 13.27
N VAL A 295 -1.72 7.01 13.31
CA VAL A 295 -1.11 8.22 12.73
C VAL A 295 -1.33 8.30 11.22
N GLU A 296 -1.20 7.18 10.50
CA GLU A 296 -1.46 7.09 9.06
C GLU A 296 -2.90 7.49 8.71
N ALA A 297 -3.90 6.99 9.46
CA ALA A 297 -5.30 7.35 9.26
C ALA A 297 -5.55 8.84 9.60
N MET A 298 -5.02 9.32 10.73
CA MET A 298 -5.13 10.71 11.15
C MET A 298 -4.51 11.67 10.11
N ASN A 299 -3.38 11.32 9.51
CA ASN A 299 -2.74 12.10 8.44
C ASN A 299 -3.63 12.27 7.19
N CYS A 300 -4.51 11.31 6.93
CA CYS A 300 -5.52 11.38 5.87
C CYS A 300 -6.78 12.16 6.28
N GLY A 301 -6.84 12.71 7.50
CA GLY A 301 -8.02 13.40 8.03
C GLY A 301 -9.12 12.46 8.51
N VAL A 302 -8.78 11.20 8.82
CA VAL A 302 -9.75 10.20 9.26
C VAL A 302 -9.72 10.12 10.79
N PRO A 303 -10.83 10.39 11.50
CA PRO A 303 -10.92 10.17 12.94
C PRO A 303 -10.84 8.66 13.25
N VAL A 304 -10.18 8.32 14.36
CA VAL A 304 -9.90 6.92 14.73
C VAL A 304 -10.70 6.52 15.97
N VAL A 305 -11.39 5.39 15.90
CA VAL A 305 -11.86 4.65 17.08
C VAL A 305 -10.83 3.58 17.40
N ALA A 306 -10.08 3.77 18.48
CA ALA A 306 -9.01 2.85 18.89
C ALA A 306 -9.29 2.28 20.28
N THR A 307 -8.87 1.04 20.51
CA THR A 307 -8.80 0.50 21.87
C THR A 307 -7.70 1.21 22.67
N ASP A 308 -8.00 1.52 23.93
CA ASP A 308 -7.09 2.18 24.87
C ASP A 308 -6.05 1.18 25.40
N CYS A 309 -5.14 0.76 24.50
CA CYS A 309 -4.01 -0.08 24.89
C CYS A 309 -3.14 0.69 25.90
N PRO A 310 -2.52 0.01 26.89
CA PRO A 310 -1.68 0.68 27.89
C PRO A 310 -0.47 1.46 27.33
N HIS A 311 -0.12 1.25 26.06
CA HIS A 311 0.98 1.89 25.35
C HIS A 311 0.49 2.29 23.97
N GLY A 312 0.85 3.49 23.48
CA GLY A 312 0.64 3.89 22.09
C GLY A 312 -0.63 4.71 21.82
N PRO A 313 -1.83 4.10 21.66
CA PRO A 313 -3.06 4.80 21.26
C PRO A 313 -3.39 6.02 22.12
N GLY A 314 -3.38 5.90 23.45
CA GLY A 314 -3.67 7.01 24.36
C GLY A 314 -2.60 8.12 24.40
N GLU A 315 -1.42 7.89 23.80
CA GLU A 315 -0.38 8.91 23.63
C GLU A 315 -0.51 9.63 22.27
N ILE A 316 -1.21 9.02 21.32
CA ILE A 316 -1.47 9.57 19.97
C ILE A 316 -2.79 10.34 19.95
N ILE A 317 -3.84 9.74 20.53
CA ILE A 317 -5.21 10.23 20.51
C ILE A 317 -5.52 11.00 21.79
N SER A 318 -5.98 12.25 21.62
CA SER A 318 -6.68 13.01 22.65
C SER A 318 -8.17 12.64 22.59
N ASP A 319 -8.59 11.74 23.47
CA ASP A 319 -9.96 11.19 23.48
C ASP A 319 -11.05 12.28 23.43
N GLY A 320 -12.03 12.07 22.54
CA GLY A 320 -13.14 12.99 22.28
C GLY A 320 -12.79 14.21 21.42
N LYS A 321 -11.51 14.45 21.10
CA LYS A 321 -11.06 15.61 20.32
C LYS A 321 -10.59 15.25 18.91
N ASP A 322 -9.64 14.33 18.81
CA ASP A 322 -9.00 13.94 17.54
C ASP A 322 -9.06 12.42 17.28
N GLY A 323 -9.81 11.71 18.11
CA GLY A 323 -10.17 10.30 18.01
C GLY A 323 -11.02 9.90 19.22
N LEU A 324 -11.41 8.63 19.28
CA LEU A 324 -12.11 8.03 20.41
C LEU A 324 -11.33 6.82 20.93
N LEU A 325 -11.20 6.74 22.25
CA LEU A 325 -10.62 5.61 22.96
C LEU A 325 -11.72 4.75 23.58
N VAL A 326 -11.62 3.43 23.40
CA VAL A 326 -12.56 2.45 23.97
C VAL A 326 -11.83 1.37 24.75
N PRO A 327 -12.44 0.72 25.76
CA PRO A 327 -11.74 -0.30 26.54
C PRO A 327 -11.21 -1.47 25.69
N VAL A 328 -10.03 -1.98 26.03
CA VAL A 328 -9.46 -3.17 25.38
C VAL A 328 -10.37 -4.38 25.61
N GLY A 329 -10.68 -5.10 24.54
CA GLY A 329 -11.48 -6.32 24.62
C GLY A 329 -13.00 -6.10 24.61
N ASP A 330 -13.46 -4.84 24.54
CA ASP A 330 -14.87 -4.48 24.60
C ASP A 330 -15.47 -4.27 23.20
N SER A 331 -16.18 -5.30 22.70
CA SER A 331 -16.87 -5.24 21.41
C SER A 331 -18.01 -4.21 21.41
N ASP A 332 -18.73 -4.06 22.51
CA ASP A 332 -19.82 -3.09 22.63
C ASP A 332 -19.28 -1.66 22.68
N GLY A 333 -18.16 -1.46 23.37
CA GLY A 333 -17.42 -0.20 23.37
C GLY A 333 -16.98 0.20 21.96
N ILE A 334 -16.42 -0.74 21.19
CA ILE A 334 -16.06 -0.52 19.78
C ILE A 334 -17.30 -0.12 18.97
N ALA A 335 -18.42 -0.85 19.10
CA ALA A 335 -19.66 -0.55 18.37
C ALA A 335 -20.20 0.85 18.72
N LYS A 336 -20.23 1.21 20.01
CA LYS A 336 -20.67 2.52 20.50
C LYS A 336 -19.78 3.65 19.97
N GLY A 337 -18.46 3.47 20.00
CA GLY A 337 -17.51 4.45 19.46
C GLY A 337 -17.70 4.69 17.97
N LEU A 338 -17.90 3.61 17.19
CA LEU A 338 -18.19 3.70 15.76
C LEU A 338 -19.54 4.39 15.51
N LEU A 339 -20.61 3.97 16.20
CA LEU A 339 -21.94 4.57 16.04
C LEU A 339 -21.95 6.05 16.37
N LYS A 340 -21.24 6.47 17.43
CA LYS A 340 -21.10 7.89 17.79
C LYS A 340 -20.58 8.73 16.64
N LEU A 341 -19.57 8.26 15.91
CA LEU A 341 -19.04 8.99 14.74
C LEU A 341 -19.90 8.80 13.49
N ILE A 342 -20.59 7.66 13.33
CA ILE A 342 -21.48 7.39 12.20
C ILE A 342 -22.76 8.24 12.25
N GLU A 343 -23.24 8.56 13.45
CA GLU A 343 -24.50 9.27 13.69
C GLU A 343 -24.32 10.78 13.85
N ASP A 344 -23.09 11.25 14.09
CA ASP A 344 -22.76 12.67 14.22
C ASP A 344 -21.75 13.11 13.14
N ASP A 345 -22.29 13.63 12.04
CA ASP A 345 -21.51 14.09 10.88
C ASP A 345 -20.57 15.26 11.22
N GLU A 346 -21.00 16.16 12.09
CA GLU A 346 -20.22 17.34 12.47
C GLU A 346 -19.07 16.96 13.42
N LEU A 347 -19.33 16.08 14.38
CA LEU A 347 -18.27 15.50 15.22
C LEU A 347 -17.26 14.76 14.35
N ARG A 348 -17.71 13.90 13.42
CA ARG A 348 -16.81 13.16 12.52
C ARG A 348 -15.91 14.10 11.70
N ARG A 349 -16.49 15.17 11.13
CA ARG A 349 -15.77 16.19 10.35
C ARG A 349 -14.76 16.97 11.19
N THR A 350 -15.16 17.48 12.34
CA THR A 350 -14.30 18.29 13.21
C THR A 350 -13.18 17.46 13.83
N MET A 351 -13.48 16.23 14.26
CA MET A 351 -12.50 15.28 14.78
C MET A 351 -11.50 14.86 13.71
N GLY A 352 -11.93 14.60 12.46
CA GLY A 352 -11.03 14.31 11.35
C GLY A 352 -10.07 15.45 11.02
N ALA A 353 -10.53 16.70 11.07
CA ALA A 353 -9.68 17.88 10.90
C ALA A 353 -8.67 18.01 12.06
N ALA A 354 -9.10 17.81 13.31
CA ALA A 354 -8.23 17.82 14.48
C ALA A 354 -7.18 16.69 14.42
N ALA A 355 -7.57 15.50 13.99
CA ALA A 355 -6.70 14.35 13.77
C ALA A 355 -5.53 14.68 12.84
N ARG A 356 -5.81 15.32 11.70
CA ARG A 356 -4.79 15.71 10.73
C ARG A 356 -3.76 16.69 11.28
N VAL A 357 -4.20 17.60 12.14
CA VAL A 357 -3.32 18.56 12.82
C VAL A 357 -2.48 17.83 13.89
N SER A 358 -3.10 17.00 14.72
CA SER A 358 -2.40 16.26 15.78
C SER A 358 -1.34 15.30 15.22
N ALA A 359 -1.60 14.67 14.07
CA ALA A 359 -0.67 13.75 13.43
C ALA A 359 0.69 14.40 13.04
N GLN A 360 0.73 15.73 12.84
CA GLN A 360 1.96 16.44 12.46
C GLN A 360 3.07 16.34 13.52
N ARG A 361 2.72 16.06 14.79
CA ARG A 361 3.73 15.83 15.85
C ARG A 361 4.60 14.60 15.58
N TYR A 362 4.14 13.70 14.72
CA TYR A 362 4.85 12.49 14.32
C TYR A 362 5.48 12.61 12.93
N ALA A 363 5.54 13.81 12.35
CA ALA A 363 6.26 14.04 11.11
C ALA A 363 7.74 13.60 11.27
N PRO A 364 8.35 12.97 10.25
CA PRO A 364 9.74 12.49 10.34
C PRO A 364 10.74 13.58 10.76
N GLU A 365 10.49 14.82 10.37
CA GLU A 365 11.28 16.00 10.75
C GLU A 365 11.24 16.25 12.26
N ALA A 366 10.06 16.18 12.89
CA ALA A 366 9.91 16.34 14.33
C ALA A 366 10.61 15.20 15.10
N ILE A 367 10.56 13.98 14.57
CA ILE A 367 11.28 12.84 15.15
C ILE A 367 12.80 12.98 14.99
N ALA A 368 13.25 13.49 13.85
CA ALA A 368 14.66 13.81 13.63
C ALA A 368 15.16 14.88 14.60
N ASP A 369 14.36 15.92 14.87
CA ASP A 369 14.68 16.96 15.86
C ASP A 369 14.78 16.39 17.28
N ALA A 370 13.92 15.42 17.64
CA ALA A 370 14.01 14.71 18.92
C ALA A 370 15.30 13.89 19.05
N TYR A 371 15.73 13.22 17.97
CA TYR A 371 17.03 12.54 17.93
C TYR A 371 18.19 13.52 18.07
N GLU A 372 18.16 14.64 17.34
CA GLU A 372 19.20 15.67 17.46
C GLU A 372 19.27 16.27 18.86
N ALA A 373 18.13 16.49 19.52
CA ALA A 373 18.09 16.96 20.89
C ALA A 373 18.72 15.94 21.86
N LEU A 374 18.40 14.65 21.71
CA LEU A 374 19.02 13.58 22.49
C LEU A 374 20.54 13.52 22.26
N ILE A 375 20.98 13.53 21.01
CA ILE A 375 22.40 13.43 20.64
C ILE A 375 23.20 14.62 21.19
N ARG A 376 22.63 15.83 21.15
CA ARG A 376 23.24 17.04 21.73
C ARG A 376 23.40 16.95 23.24
N ASP A 377 22.38 16.42 23.93
CA ASP A 377 22.43 16.21 25.38
C ASP A 377 23.49 15.18 25.78
N LEU A 378 23.81 14.24 24.90
CA LEU A 378 24.92 13.29 25.05
C LEU A 378 26.30 13.88 24.70
N GLY A 379 26.37 15.18 24.37
CA GLY A 379 27.63 15.91 24.19
C GLY A 379 28.19 15.93 22.77
N VAL A 380 27.44 15.48 21.76
CA VAL A 380 27.86 15.53 20.36
C VAL A 380 27.41 16.85 19.71
N ASP A 381 28.31 17.50 18.96
CA ASP A 381 27.95 18.68 18.18
C ASP A 381 27.02 18.32 17.01
N THR A 382 25.77 18.77 17.13
CA THR A 382 24.72 18.55 16.12
C THR A 382 24.63 19.67 15.10
N THR A 383 25.53 20.66 15.12
CA THR A 383 25.50 21.77 14.15
C THR A 383 25.63 21.19 12.73
N PRO A 384 24.72 21.54 11.80
CA PRO A 384 24.78 21.02 10.44
C PRO A 384 26.13 21.40 9.84
N LYS A 385 26.93 20.38 9.45
CA LYS A 385 28.12 20.65 8.64
C LYS A 385 27.58 21.16 7.31
N THR A 386 27.79 22.44 7.00
CA THR A 386 27.47 22.99 5.67
C THR A 386 28.13 22.11 4.64
N VAL A 387 27.32 21.31 3.95
CA VAL A 387 27.79 20.52 2.82
C VAL A 387 28.13 21.55 1.75
N ALA A 388 29.41 21.89 1.63
CA ALA A 388 29.88 22.69 0.52
C ALA A 388 29.37 22.01 -0.75
N ALA A 389 28.60 22.75 -1.55
CA ALA A 389 28.23 22.31 -2.89
C ALA A 389 29.53 21.89 -3.57
N ALA A 390 29.65 20.60 -3.92
CA ALA A 390 30.84 20.08 -4.56
C ALA A 390 31.10 20.94 -5.80
N ALA A 391 32.17 21.73 -5.76
CA ALA A 391 32.66 22.41 -6.93
C ALA A 391 32.91 21.34 -8.00
N PRO A 392 32.53 21.57 -9.27
CA PRO A 392 32.69 20.57 -10.30
C PRO A 392 34.16 20.15 -10.37
N ALA A 393 34.41 18.86 -10.18
CA ALA A 393 35.74 18.29 -10.29
C ALA A 393 36.33 18.64 -11.65
N LYS A 394 37.42 19.42 -11.66
CA LYS A 394 38.18 19.68 -12.89
C LYS A 394 38.75 18.35 -13.38
N ALA A 395 38.45 18.01 -14.63
CA ALA A 395 38.97 16.82 -15.30
C ALA A 395 40.52 16.79 -15.27
N PRO A 396 41.15 15.62 -15.13
CA PRO A 396 42.60 15.52 -15.14
C PRO A 396 43.14 15.85 -16.54
N ALA A 397 44.11 16.76 -16.59
CA ALA A 397 44.83 17.09 -17.81
C ALA A 397 45.67 15.88 -18.27
N SER A 398 45.37 15.35 -19.45
CA SER A 398 46.15 14.31 -20.10
C SER A 398 47.54 14.84 -20.42
N ARG A 399 48.56 14.22 -19.84
CA ARG A 399 49.98 14.50 -20.05
C ARG A 399 50.49 13.60 -21.18
N THR A 400 50.42 14.08 -22.43
CA THR A 400 51.02 13.39 -23.59
C THR A 400 52.41 13.94 -23.88
N LEU A 401 53.43 13.09 -23.69
CA LEU A 401 54.81 13.35 -24.10
C LEU A 401 54.91 13.46 -25.62
N ARG A 402 55.62 14.50 -26.07
CA ARG A 402 56.20 14.59 -27.40
C ARG A 402 57.47 13.76 -27.45
N SER A 403 57.64 12.92 -28.48
CA SER A 403 58.95 12.63 -29.05
C SER A 403 58.86 12.58 -30.57
N THR A 404 59.81 13.25 -31.17
CA THR A 404 59.93 13.67 -32.57
C THR A 404 60.66 12.60 -33.40
N ILE A 405 60.38 12.56 -34.72
CA ILE A 405 61.32 12.43 -35.87
C ILE A 405 60.72 11.54 -36.98
N GLY A 406 60.71 12.06 -38.23
CA GLY A 406 60.99 11.21 -39.40
C GLY A 406 60.09 11.32 -40.64
N LYS A 407 60.24 12.40 -41.41
CA LYS A 407 60.29 12.52 -42.89
C LYS A 407 59.26 11.83 -43.82
N MET A 408 58.71 12.71 -44.70
CA MET A 408 58.53 12.61 -46.17
C MET A 408 57.68 11.47 -46.77
N ILE A 409 56.58 11.86 -47.45
CA ILE A 409 56.35 11.70 -48.91
C ILE A 409 54.97 12.32 -49.26
N ARG A 410 54.94 13.17 -50.30
CA ARG A 410 53.77 13.54 -51.15
C ARG A 410 54.12 13.00 -52.57
N PRO A 411 53.20 12.83 -53.54
CA PRO A 411 51.80 13.27 -53.64
C PRO A 411 50.83 12.13 -54.11
N LEU A 412 49.51 12.28 -54.18
CA LEU A 412 48.77 12.76 -55.36
C LEU A 412 47.27 12.84 -55.08
N ARG A 413 46.64 13.78 -55.78
CA ARG A 413 45.23 14.20 -55.76
C ARG A 413 44.29 13.08 -56.25
N ALA A 414 43.25 12.81 -55.47
CA ALA A 414 41.96 12.34 -55.98
C ALA A 414 40.86 13.10 -55.23
N LYS A 415 39.97 13.78 -55.96
CA LYS A 415 38.76 14.41 -55.39
C LYS A 415 37.70 13.33 -55.18
N PRO A 416 37.10 13.19 -53.98
CA PRO A 416 35.81 12.54 -53.85
C PRO A 416 34.71 13.56 -53.53
N VAL A 417 33.70 13.50 -54.39
CA VAL A 417 32.27 13.80 -54.20
C VAL A 417 31.85 14.10 -52.76
N ALA A 418 31.18 15.24 -52.56
CA ALA A 418 30.52 15.59 -51.30
C ALA A 418 29.46 14.53 -50.95
N GLN A 419 29.72 13.72 -49.93
CA GLN A 419 28.70 12.95 -49.25
C GLN A 419 27.92 13.87 -48.31
N PRO A 420 26.58 13.77 -48.23
CA PRO A 420 25.84 14.48 -47.19
C PRO A 420 26.34 13.98 -45.84
N ALA A 421 26.62 14.92 -44.92
CA ALA A 421 27.11 14.62 -43.59
C ALA A 421 26.09 13.71 -42.85
N ARG A 422 26.33 12.40 -42.87
CA ARG A 422 25.67 11.48 -41.94
C ARG A 422 26.31 11.74 -40.59
N LYS A 423 25.55 12.34 -39.66
CA LYS A 423 25.92 12.38 -38.24
C LYS A 423 26.35 10.96 -37.82
N PRO A 424 27.49 10.77 -37.15
CA PRO A 424 27.90 9.46 -36.69
C PRO A 424 26.79 8.88 -35.79
N VAL A 425 26.35 7.66 -36.08
CA VAL A 425 25.30 6.96 -35.32
C VAL A 425 25.59 6.98 -33.81
N ALA A 426 26.88 7.02 -33.42
CA ALA A 426 27.34 7.13 -32.04
C ALA A 426 27.03 8.47 -31.34
N GLU A 427 27.02 9.61 -32.05
CA GLU A 427 26.63 10.91 -31.48
C GLU A 427 25.12 11.05 -31.36
N ALA A 428 24.37 10.59 -32.38
CA ALA A 428 22.91 10.52 -32.31
C ALA A 428 22.43 9.59 -31.18
N LEU A 429 23.09 8.45 -30.98
CA LEU A 429 22.86 7.56 -29.83
C LEU A 429 23.17 8.25 -28.50
N LYS A 430 24.23 9.06 -28.40
CA LYS A 430 24.55 9.83 -27.17
C LYS A 430 23.53 10.93 -26.87
N GLU A 431 22.96 11.59 -27.87
CA GLU A 431 21.85 12.56 -27.70
C GLU A 431 20.57 11.87 -27.21
N ILE A 432 20.20 10.73 -27.79
CA ILE A 432 19.00 9.95 -27.41
C ILE A 432 19.15 9.38 -25.99
N VAL A 433 20.33 8.88 -25.62
CA VAL A 433 20.63 8.39 -24.26
C VAL A 433 20.58 9.50 -23.20
N ARG A 434 20.73 10.77 -23.59
CA ARG A 434 20.71 11.94 -22.68
C ARG A 434 19.33 12.53 -22.42
N ARG A 435 18.28 12.13 -23.16
CA ARG A 435 16.91 12.66 -22.98
C ARG A 435 16.03 11.64 -22.22
N PRO A 436 16.05 11.62 -20.87
CA PRO A 436 15.28 10.66 -20.08
C PRO A 436 13.78 10.75 -20.38
N LEU A 437 13.13 9.59 -20.41
CA LEU A 437 11.67 9.47 -20.45
C LEU A 437 11.24 8.40 -19.43
N LYS A 438 11.43 8.70 -18.15
CA LYS A 438 10.97 7.87 -17.03
C LYS A 438 9.70 8.49 -16.48
N ALA A 439 8.57 8.09 -17.06
CA ALA A 439 7.27 8.62 -16.67
C ALA A 439 6.78 7.94 -15.39
N THR A 440 6.60 8.74 -14.34
CA THR A 440 5.96 8.37 -13.08
C THR A 440 4.74 9.26 -12.90
N ALA A 441 3.60 8.71 -12.48
CA ALA A 441 2.39 9.50 -12.33
C ALA A 441 1.53 9.07 -11.15
N SER A 442 0.75 10.02 -10.65
CA SER A 442 -0.36 9.79 -9.72
C SER A 442 -1.70 9.96 -10.42
N THR A 443 -2.74 9.33 -9.89
CA THR A 443 -4.12 9.55 -10.35
C THR A 443 -5.05 9.91 -9.22
N ARG A 444 -6.00 10.78 -9.50
CA ARG A 444 -7.16 11.09 -8.66
C ARG A 444 -8.43 11.17 -9.50
N VAL A 445 -9.57 11.15 -8.83
CA VAL A 445 -10.88 11.36 -9.46
C VAL A 445 -11.39 12.73 -9.03
N ASP A 446 -11.70 13.59 -10.00
CA ASP A 446 -12.23 14.93 -9.74
C ASP A 446 -13.74 14.91 -9.42
N ALA A 447 -14.32 16.09 -9.15
CA ALA A 447 -15.72 16.22 -8.76
C ALA A 447 -16.72 15.77 -9.85
N ASP A 448 -16.30 15.79 -11.13
CA ASP A 448 -17.11 15.33 -12.26
C ASP A 448 -16.94 13.82 -12.52
N GLY A 449 -16.06 13.16 -11.76
CA GLY A 449 -15.73 11.75 -11.91
C GLY A 449 -14.69 11.46 -12.99
N ASN A 450 -13.99 12.48 -13.51
CA ASN A 450 -12.91 12.26 -14.47
C ASN A 450 -11.66 11.78 -13.74
N ILE A 451 -10.89 10.91 -14.41
CA ILE A 451 -9.59 10.49 -13.87
C ILE A 451 -8.54 11.51 -14.33
N VAL A 452 -7.96 12.21 -13.36
CA VAL A 452 -6.87 13.17 -13.58
C VAL A 452 -5.54 12.47 -13.35
N VAL A 453 -4.70 12.41 -14.39
CA VAL A 453 -3.35 11.83 -14.36
C VAL A 453 -2.34 12.97 -14.22
N SER A 454 -1.57 12.97 -13.12
CA SER A 454 -0.51 13.93 -12.85
C SER A 454 0.85 13.27 -13.05
N VAL A 455 1.58 13.63 -14.11
CA VAL A 455 2.87 13.03 -14.46
C VAL A 455 4.01 13.90 -13.93
N ASP A 456 4.91 13.30 -13.15
CA ASP A 456 6.05 13.97 -12.54
C ASP A 456 7.05 14.46 -13.61
N PRO A 457 7.42 15.75 -13.63
CA PRO A 457 8.44 16.26 -14.55
C PRO A 457 9.84 15.69 -14.26
N LYS A 458 10.13 15.20 -13.04
CA LYS A 458 11.43 14.64 -12.62
C LYS A 458 11.69 13.29 -13.28
N GLY A 459 12.00 13.31 -14.56
CA GLY A 459 12.22 12.10 -15.37
C GLY A 459 11.79 12.27 -16.83
N LEU A 460 11.14 13.38 -17.15
CA LEU A 460 10.73 13.75 -18.49
C LEU A 460 11.70 14.78 -19.10
N SER A 461 11.85 14.73 -20.42
CA SER A 461 12.56 15.71 -21.21
C SER A 461 11.95 15.74 -22.61
N GLY A 462 11.96 16.91 -23.25
CA GLY A 462 11.24 17.15 -24.50
C GLY A 462 10.15 18.21 -24.31
N ASP A 463 9.77 18.83 -25.42
CA ASP A 463 8.80 19.94 -25.47
C ASP A 463 7.41 19.46 -25.91
N ASP A 464 7.35 18.33 -26.63
CA ASP A 464 6.10 17.75 -27.15
C ASP A 464 5.88 16.34 -26.58
N LEU A 465 5.07 16.29 -25.52
CA LEU A 465 4.74 15.07 -24.79
C LEU A 465 3.23 14.84 -24.85
N SER A 466 2.84 13.59 -25.10
CA SER A 466 1.45 13.16 -25.06
C SER A 466 1.26 11.95 -24.16
N LEU A 467 0.08 11.83 -23.54
CA LEU A 467 -0.32 10.62 -22.84
C LEU A 467 -1.10 9.74 -23.82
N THR A 468 -0.83 8.44 -23.82
CA THR A 468 -1.63 7.48 -24.57
C THR A 468 -2.16 6.39 -23.65
N VAL A 469 -3.42 6.01 -23.86
CA VAL A 469 -4.03 4.82 -23.25
C VAL A 469 -4.13 3.73 -24.30
N THR A 470 -3.72 2.51 -23.97
CA THR A 470 -3.66 1.40 -24.93
C THR A 470 -4.28 0.14 -24.32
N ARG A 471 -5.34 -0.38 -24.92
CA ARG A 471 -5.98 -1.63 -24.47
C ARG A 471 -5.02 -2.78 -24.62
N ARG A 472 -4.91 -3.62 -23.58
CA ARG A 472 -4.11 -4.85 -23.63
C ARG A 472 -4.62 -5.77 -24.74
N LYS A 473 -3.68 -6.49 -25.34
CA LYS A 473 -3.85 -7.50 -26.38
C LYS A 473 -4.12 -7.02 -27.81
N GLU A 474 -4.75 -5.87 -28.08
CA GLU A 474 -5.00 -5.48 -29.50
C GLU A 474 -5.47 -4.01 -29.74
N GLY A 475 -5.33 -3.10 -28.77
CA GLY A 475 -5.86 -1.73 -28.92
C GLY A 475 -4.94 -0.75 -29.65
N LYS A 476 -5.45 -0.01 -30.64
CA LYS A 476 -4.79 1.22 -31.13
C LYS A 476 -4.67 2.21 -29.96
N PRO A 477 -3.50 2.85 -29.74
CA PRO A 477 -3.37 3.86 -28.70
C PRO A 477 -4.34 5.02 -28.93
N ILE A 478 -5.03 5.44 -27.86
CA ILE A 478 -5.84 6.66 -27.85
C ILE A 478 -5.00 7.74 -27.17
N THR A 479 -4.75 8.83 -27.88
CA THR A 479 -4.00 9.97 -27.35
C THR A 479 -4.92 10.84 -26.49
N VAL A 480 -4.45 11.17 -25.30
CA VAL A 480 -5.06 12.11 -24.36
C VAL A 480 -4.11 13.30 -24.26
N PRO A 481 -4.60 14.54 -24.46
CA PRO A 481 -3.77 15.73 -24.31
C PRO A 481 -3.10 15.77 -22.94
N LEU A 482 -1.80 16.00 -22.93
CA LEU A 482 -1.00 16.17 -21.72
C LEU A 482 -0.66 17.66 -21.61
N ALA A 483 -1.33 18.36 -20.71
CA ALA A 483 -1.16 19.79 -20.54
C ALA A 483 0.21 20.11 -19.92
N THR A 484 0.91 21.06 -20.54
CA THR A 484 2.17 21.60 -20.04
C THR A 484 1.94 22.32 -18.71
N PRO A 485 2.79 22.09 -17.69
CA PRO A 485 2.64 22.73 -16.40
C PRO A 485 2.73 24.26 -16.51
N ALA A 486 1.89 24.97 -15.77
CA ALA A 486 1.91 26.44 -15.73
C ALA A 486 3.12 27.02 -14.98
N ALA A 487 3.78 26.22 -14.13
CA ALA A 487 4.94 26.60 -13.36
C ALA A 487 6.05 25.55 -13.46
N ALA A 488 7.31 25.99 -13.38
CA ALA A 488 8.45 25.09 -13.39
C ALA A 488 8.38 24.10 -12.21
N GLY A 489 8.44 22.81 -12.51
CA GLY A 489 8.39 21.73 -11.51
C GLY A 489 6.99 21.24 -11.13
N ALA A 490 5.91 21.86 -11.62
CA ALA A 490 4.56 21.33 -11.49
C ALA A 490 4.35 20.10 -12.40
N PRO A 491 3.43 19.18 -12.06
CA PRO A 491 3.16 17.99 -12.87
C PRO A 491 2.47 18.33 -14.20
N TYR A 492 2.79 17.56 -15.24
CA TYR A 492 1.99 17.55 -16.45
C TYR A 492 0.64 16.90 -16.13
N THR A 493 -0.45 17.41 -16.68
CA THR A 493 -1.79 16.91 -16.34
C THR A 493 -2.54 16.42 -17.57
N ALA A 494 -3.11 15.22 -17.50
CA ALA A 494 -4.03 14.71 -18.50
C ALA A 494 -5.36 14.34 -17.84
N VAL A 495 -6.47 14.74 -18.45
CA VAL A 495 -7.82 14.44 -17.95
C VAL A 495 -8.46 13.38 -18.83
N LEU A 496 -8.74 12.22 -18.25
CA LEU A 496 -9.51 11.15 -18.87
C LEU A 496 -11.00 11.44 -18.63
N ASP A 497 -11.57 12.27 -19.51
CA ASP A 497 -12.97 12.70 -19.48
C ASP A 497 -13.90 11.50 -19.70
N ARG A 498 -14.69 11.13 -18.69
CA ARG A 498 -15.56 9.93 -18.73
C ARG A 498 -16.75 10.07 -19.69
N ALA A 499 -17.12 11.30 -20.06
CA ALA A 499 -18.19 11.57 -21.02
C ALA A 499 -17.68 11.50 -22.46
N LYS A 500 -16.42 11.87 -22.71
CA LYS A 500 -15.82 11.92 -24.06
C LYS A 500 -14.98 10.68 -24.41
N LEU A 501 -14.24 10.13 -23.45
CA LEU A 501 -13.29 9.05 -23.70
C LEU A 501 -14.01 7.69 -23.72
N ARG A 502 -14.11 7.10 -24.91
CA ARG A 502 -14.73 5.78 -25.11
C ARG A 502 -13.69 4.66 -25.01
N LEU A 503 -13.53 4.11 -23.80
CA LEU A 503 -12.68 2.96 -23.55
C LEU A 503 -13.48 1.67 -23.61
N GLY A 504 -13.26 0.85 -24.64
CA GLY A 504 -13.81 -0.50 -24.70
C GLY A 504 -13.46 -1.34 -23.46
N GLU A 505 -14.36 -2.24 -23.06
CA GLU A 505 -14.25 -3.00 -21.82
C GLU A 505 -12.95 -3.79 -21.72
N GLY A 506 -12.21 -3.68 -20.61
CA GLY A 506 -10.96 -4.39 -20.40
C GLY A 506 -9.91 -3.58 -19.65
N ARG A 507 -8.65 -4.00 -19.79
CA ARG A 507 -7.50 -3.37 -19.13
C ARG A 507 -6.70 -2.53 -20.12
N TRP A 508 -6.32 -1.33 -19.69
CA TRP A 508 -5.62 -0.33 -20.50
C TRP A 508 -4.34 0.10 -19.80
N ASP A 509 -3.25 0.18 -20.54
CA ASP A 509 -1.96 0.64 -20.03
C ASP A 509 -1.68 2.09 -20.47
N LEU A 510 -1.17 2.91 -19.55
CA LEU A 510 -0.81 4.29 -19.82
C LEU A 510 0.65 4.38 -20.27
N HIS A 511 0.91 5.22 -21.27
CA HIS A 511 2.26 5.52 -21.75
C HIS A 511 2.40 7.02 -21.97
N VAL A 512 3.54 7.58 -21.59
CA VAL A 512 3.97 8.88 -22.13
C VAL A 512 4.72 8.63 -23.44
N VAL A 513 4.37 9.41 -24.45
CA VAL A 513 5.01 9.43 -25.75
C VAL A 513 5.67 10.80 -25.91
N ARG A 514 6.94 10.79 -26.31
CA ARG A 514 7.63 11.98 -26.77
C ARG A 514 7.61 12.01 -28.29
N ASP A 515 7.06 13.06 -28.87
CA ASP A 515 6.78 13.07 -30.30
C ASP A 515 8.02 13.32 -31.17
N GLU A 516 9.04 13.98 -30.62
CA GLU A 516 10.33 14.29 -31.26
C GLU A 516 11.07 13.05 -31.77
N ASP A 517 11.12 11.99 -30.96
CA ASP A 517 11.87 10.76 -31.23
C ASP A 517 10.99 9.50 -31.18
N LYS A 518 9.67 9.70 -31.00
CA LYS A 518 8.67 8.64 -30.82
C LYS A 518 8.99 7.70 -29.66
N ALA A 519 9.79 8.16 -28.69
CA ALA A 519 10.06 7.39 -27.49
C ALA A 519 8.74 7.20 -26.72
N ARG A 520 8.42 5.93 -26.45
CA ARG A 520 7.21 5.54 -25.73
C ARG A 520 7.60 4.77 -24.48
N ARG A 521 7.08 5.19 -23.33
CA ARG A 521 7.43 4.61 -22.03
C ARG A 521 6.17 4.46 -21.19
N ARG A 522 5.99 3.26 -20.65
CA ARG A 522 4.88 2.92 -19.78
C ARG A 522 5.00 3.71 -18.48
N VAL A 523 3.88 4.21 -17.98
CA VAL A 523 3.82 5.06 -16.79
C VAL A 523 3.95 4.20 -15.54
N VAL A 524 4.93 4.49 -14.69
CA VAL A 524 5.06 3.92 -13.35
C VAL A 524 4.05 4.59 -12.43
N SER A 525 3.34 3.80 -11.62
CA SER A 525 2.37 4.33 -10.66
C SER A 525 3.09 4.81 -9.40
N HIS A 526 2.90 6.09 -9.06
CA HIS A 526 3.24 6.62 -7.74
C HIS A 526 2.07 6.40 -6.79
N LEU A 527 0.91 7.03 -7.08
CA LEU A 527 -0.34 6.86 -6.36
C LEU A 527 -1.52 6.62 -7.30
N ALA A 528 -2.51 5.84 -6.86
CA ALA A 528 -3.76 5.67 -7.58
C ALA A 528 -4.95 5.83 -6.63
N GLU A 529 -5.49 7.04 -6.55
CA GLU A 529 -6.59 7.38 -5.65
C GLU A 529 -7.94 7.08 -6.32
N GLY A 530 -8.69 6.17 -5.70
CA GLY A 530 -10.04 5.80 -6.14
C GLY A 530 -11.17 6.41 -5.31
N LYS A 531 -10.87 7.31 -4.36
CA LYS A 531 -11.88 7.79 -3.39
C LYS A 531 -13.08 8.48 -4.04
N GLY A 532 -12.84 9.24 -5.12
CA GLY A 532 -13.90 9.95 -5.85
C GLY A 532 -14.87 9.01 -6.57
N LEU A 533 -14.62 7.70 -6.59
CA LEU A 533 -15.53 6.70 -7.17
C LEU A 533 -16.57 6.18 -6.18
N LEU A 534 -16.41 6.40 -4.87
CA LEU A 534 -17.25 5.75 -3.85
C LEU A 534 -18.70 6.27 -3.85
N ASN A 535 -18.87 7.57 -4.13
CA ASN A 535 -20.18 8.24 -4.16
C ASN A 535 -20.54 8.71 -5.58
N LEU A 536 -19.82 8.22 -6.59
CA LEU A 536 -20.00 8.65 -7.97
C LEU A 536 -21.12 7.85 -8.62
N GLU A 537 -22.07 8.55 -9.23
CA GLU A 537 -23.11 7.91 -10.03
C GLU A 537 -22.63 7.69 -11.49
N PRO A 538 -23.06 6.60 -12.16
CA PRO A 538 -22.89 6.43 -13.59
C PRO A 538 -23.49 7.61 -14.38
N LEU A 539 -22.95 7.88 -15.58
CA LEU A 539 -23.56 8.88 -16.45
C LEU A 539 -24.94 8.39 -16.89
N PRO A 540 -25.94 9.27 -17.02
CA PRO A 540 -27.26 8.88 -17.49
C PRO A 540 -27.20 8.47 -18.97
N GLY A 541 -28.15 7.62 -19.36
CA GLY A 541 -28.30 7.15 -20.73
C GLY A 541 -27.29 6.08 -21.16
N SER A 542 -27.32 5.77 -22.46
CA SER A 542 -26.49 4.73 -23.09
C SER A 542 -25.33 5.35 -23.87
N PRO A 543 -24.13 4.75 -23.86
CA PRO A 543 -23.75 3.52 -23.15
C PRO A 543 -23.43 3.75 -21.67
N PHE A 544 -23.64 2.73 -20.84
CA PHE A 544 -23.05 2.65 -19.51
C PHE A 544 -21.51 2.60 -19.62
N THR A 545 -20.83 3.48 -18.89
CA THR A 545 -19.37 3.51 -18.80
C THR A 545 -18.89 3.60 -17.35
N TRP A 546 -17.80 2.90 -17.06
CA TRP A 546 -17.10 2.99 -15.77
C TRP A 546 -15.60 2.76 -15.96
N ALA A 547 -14.76 3.42 -15.16
CA ALA A 547 -13.33 3.20 -15.21
C ALA A 547 -12.68 3.38 -13.84
N ILE A 548 -11.67 2.55 -13.56
CA ILE A 548 -10.92 2.56 -12.30
C ILE A 548 -9.44 2.58 -12.63
N ALA A 549 -8.72 3.59 -12.14
CA ALA A 549 -7.26 3.63 -12.17
C ALA A 549 -6.67 2.77 -11.06
N TYR A 550 -5.62 2.00 -11.36
CA TYR A 550 -5.00 1.11 -10.39
C TYR A 550 -3.52 0.83 -10.71
N PRO A 551 -2.70 0.53 -9.68
CA PRO A 551 -1.35 0.06 -9.88
C PRO A 551 -1.36 -1.44 -10.21
N THR A 552 -0.64 -1.83 -11.25
CA THR A 552 -0.44 -3.23 -11.58
C THR A 552 0.55 -3.88 -10.62
N VAL A 553 0.58 -5.21 -10.56
CA VAL A 553 1.49 -5.97 -9.69
C VAL A 553 2.97 -5.64 -9.98
N ASP A 554 3.29 -5.31 -11.22
CA ASP A 554 4.60 -4.85 -11.70
C ASP A 554 4.85 -3.34 -11.53
N GLY A 555 3.95 -2.62 -10.85
CA GLY A 555 4.15 -1.22 -10.44
C GLY A 555 3.80 -0.15 -11.49
N TYR A 556 3.13 -0.52 -12.57
CA TYR A 556 2.72 0.42 -13.61
C TYR A 556 1.29 0.91 -13.39
N LEU A 557 1.00 2.10 -13.86
CA LEU A 557 -0.34 2.66 -13.85
C LEU A 557 -1.18 2.07 -15.00
N ALA A 558 -2.39 1.61 -14.67
CA ALA A 558 -3.33 1.06 -15.63
C ALA A 558 -4.77 1.51 -15.32
N LEU A 559 -5.67 1.34 -16.29
CA LEU A 559 -7.12 1.49 -16.11
C LEU A 559 -7.81 0.15 -16.31
N ARG A 560 -8.83 -0.13 -15.50
CA ARG A 560 -9.86 -1.12 -15.82
C ARG A 560 -11.09 -0.34 -16.27
N ALA A 561 -11.57 -0.58 -17.48
CA ALA A 561 -12.71 0.12 -18.06
C ALA A 561 -13.83 -0.85 -18.42
N TRP A 562 -15.06 -0.37 -18.36
CA TRP A 562 -16.28 -1.02 -18.83
C TRP A 562 -17.04 -0.07 -19.74
N HIS A 563 -17.59 -0.62 -20.82
CA HIS A 563 -18.37 0.11 -21.82
C HIS A 563 -19.42 -0.82 -22.39
N ARG A 564 -20.67 -0.66 -21.95
CA ARG A 564 -21.78 -1.56 -22.25
C ARG A 564 -22.99 -0.75 -22.75
N PRO A 565 -23.77 -1.21 -23.74
CA PRO A 565 -25.03 -0.53 -24.10
C PRO A 565 -25.97 -0.39 -22.89
N ALA A 566 -26.05 -1.45 -22.07
CA ALA A 566 -26.75 -1.48 -20.80
C ALA A 566 -25.98 -2.35 -19.78
N HIS A 567 -26.23 -2.12 -18.49
CA HIS A 567 -25.67 -2.91 -17.40
C HIS A 567 -26.68 -3.06 -16.25
N ALA A 568 -26.77 -4.27 -15.68
CA ALA A 568 -27.49 -4.53 -14.44
C ALA A 568 -26.49 -4.65 -13.28
N GLU A 569 -26.41 -3.63 -12.44
CA GLU A 569 -25.57 -3.64 -11.23
C GLU A 569 -26.28 -4.41 -10.11
N ALA A 570 -25.66 -5.47 -9.59
CA ALA A 570 -26.13 -6.24 -8.45
C ALA A 570 -25.80 -5.49 -7.14
N LEU A 571 -26.84 -4.92 -6.52
CA LEU A 571 -26.73 -4.13 -5.30
C LEU A 571 -26.65 -5.02 -4.06
N THR A 572 -27.54 -6.01 -3.95
CA THR A 572 -27.51 -6.99 -2.85
C THR A 572 -27.62 -8.41 -3.38
N ILE A 573 -26.86 -9.32 -2.77
CA ILE A 573 -26.88 -10.76 -3.04
C ILE A 573 -27.12 -11.47 -1.72
N ARG A 574 -28.31 -12.04 -1.55
CA ARG A 574 -28.73 -12.70 -0.30
C ARG A 574 -28.99 -14.17 -0.54
N GLN A 575 -28.42 -15.01 0.32
CA GLN A 575 -28.61 -16.45 0.27
C GLN A 575 -29.38 -16.94 1.49
N THR A 576 -30.21 -17.95 1.25
CA THR A 576 -30.82 -18.82 2.25
C THR A 576 -30.58 -20.27 1.82
N GLU A 577 -30.91 -21.25 2.66
CA GLU A 577 -30.79 -22.66 2.27
C GLU A 577 -31.64 -23.01 1.04
N THR A 578 -32.74 -22.29 0.82
CA THR A 578 -33.73 -22.62 -0.21
C THR A 578 -33.69 -21.70 -1.43
N ALA A 579 -33.00 -20.55 -1.36
CA ALA A 579 -33.01 -19.56 -2.43
C ALA A 579 -31.81 -18.59 -2.41
N LEU A 580 -31.46 -18.11 -3.60
CA LEU A 580 -30.57 -16.97 -3.87
C LEU A 580 -31.42 -15.80 -4.40
N THR A 581 -31.44 -14.67 -3.68
CA THR A 581 -32.16 -13.45 -4.10
C THR A 581 -31.16 -12.36 -4.42
N VAL A 582 -31.38 -11.68 -5.54
CA VAL A 582 -30.54 -10.57 -6.00
C VAL A 582 -31.43 -9.35 -6.23
N GLU A 583 -31.00 -8.22 -5.69
CA GLU A 583 -31.56 -6.91 -6.00
C GLU A 583 -30.54 -6.12 -6.80
N GLY A 584 -31.00 -5.41 -7.82
CA GLY A 584 -30.11 -4.66 -8.69
C GLY A 584 -30.77 -3.43 -9.30
N ARG A 585 -29.94 -2.66 -10.01
CA ARG A 585 -30.36 -1.48 -10.76
C ARG A 585 -29.82 -1.53 -12.18
N LEU A 586 -30.67 -1.16 -13.14
CA LEU A 586 -30.34 -1.00 -14.54
C LEU A 586 -29.74 0.37 -14.84
N TYR A 587 -28.72 0.36 -15.68
CA TYR A 587 -28.10 1.55 -16.25
C TYR A 587 -27.98 1.41 -17.77
N GLY A 588 -28.09 2.54 -18.47
CA GLY A 588 -28.09 2.59 -19.94
C GLY A 588 -29.39 2.19 -20.61
N THR A 589 -30.39 1.75 -19.84
CA THR A 589 -31.72 1.36 -20.29
C THR A 589 -32.69 1.33 -19.10
N GLU A 590 -33.98 1.26 -19.37
CA GLU A 590 -35.06 1.17 -18.37
C GLU A 590 -35.99 -0.01 -18.70
N PHE A 591 -36.80 -0.43 -17.73
CA PHE A 591 -37.90 -1.36 -17.94
C PHE A 591 -39.06 -0.66 -18.64
N SER A 592 -39.79 -1.41 -19.48
CA SER A 592 -41.04 -0.94 -20.09
C SER A 592 -42.23 -1.58 -19.36
N GLU A 593 -43.33 -0.85 -19.24
CA GLU A 593 -44.55 -1.33 -18.56
C GLU A 593 -45.16 -2.57 -19.22
N ASP A 594 -44.95 -2.75 -20.53
CA ASP A 594 -45.54 -3.82 -21.32
C ASP A 594 -44.66 -5.08 -21.46
N THR A 595 -43.48 -5.10 -20.83
CA THR A 595 -42.56 -6.23 -20.97
C THR A 595 -42.51 -7.10 -19.70
N LYS A 596 -42.26 -8.39 -19.91
CA LYS A 596 -42.04 -9.35 -18.82
C LYS A 596 -40.56 -9.70 -18.76
N PRO A 597 -39.75 -8.95 -17.99
CA PRO A 597 -38.34 -9.27 -17.86
C PRO A 597 -38.13 -10.56 -17.08
N PHE A 598 -37.03 -11.25 -17.39
CA PHE A 598 -36.61 -12.45 -16.68
C PHE A 598 -35.10 -12.55 -16.66
N VAL A 599 -34.56 -13.22 -15.65
CA VAL A 599 -33.15 -13.62 -15.62
C VAL A 599 -33.02 -14.95 -16.34
N ILE A 600 -31.99 -15.05 -17.17
CA ILE A 600 -31.50 -16.31 -17.75
C ILE A 600 -30.15 -16.64 -17.11
N GLY A 601 -29.95 -17.91 -16.78
CA GLY A 601 -28.64 -18.46 -16.45
C GLY A 601 -28.24 -19.45 -17.51
N THR A 602 -27.14 -19.17 -18.21
CA THR A 602 -26.59 -20.04 -19.25
C THR A 602 -25.46 -20.88 -18.65
N PRO A 603 -25.54 -22.22 -18.72
CA PRO A 603 -24.55 -23.09 -18.13
C PRO A 603 -23.25 -23.05 -18.94
N ARG A 604 -22.13 -23.18 -18.23
CA ARG A 604 -20.82 -23.35 -18.88
C ARG A 604 -20.53 -24.80 -19.31
N ALA A 605 -21.23 -25.76 -18.71
CA ALA A 605 -21.13 -27.17 -19.02
C ALA A 605 -22.27 -27.56 -19.96
N GLU A 606 -21.97 -28.33 -21.01
CA GLU A 606 -22.96 -28.79 -21.99
C GLU A 606 -23.99 -29.77 -21.40
N THR A 607 -23.64 -30.42 -20.28
CA THR A 607 -24.49 -31.41 -19.58
C THR A 607 -25.55 -30.79 -18.68
N ALA A 608 -25.49 -29.47 -18.45
CA ALA A 608 -26.43 -28.75 -17.59
C ALA A 608 -27.47 -27.99 -18.43
N ALA A 609 -28.66 -27.81 -17.88
CA ALA A 609 -29.75 -27.09 -18.55
C ALA A 609 -29.72 -25.59 -18.23
N ASP A 610 -30.26 -24.77 -19.13
CA ASP A 610 -30.54 -23.35 -18.86
C ASP A 610 -31.49 -23.20 -17.66
N ILE A 611 -31.32 -22.11 -16.93
CA ILE A 611 -32.24 -21.71 -15.85
C ILE A 611 -32.87 -20.37 -16.17
N SER A 612 -34.09 -20.15 -15.68
CA SER A 612 -34.75 -18.85 -15.76
C SER A 612 -35.51 -18.51 -14.48
N ALA A 613 -35.60 -17.22 -14.18
CA ALA A 613 -36.44 -16.71 -13.09
C ALA A 613 -37.13 -15.43 -13.50
N GLU A 614 -38.40 -15.30 -13.13
CA GLU A 614 -39.14 -14.06 -13.30
C GLU A 614 -38.49 -12.92 -12.50
N VAL A 615 -38.55 -11.73 -13.06
CA VAL A 615 -38.02 -10.52 -12.44
C VAL A 615 -39.18 -9.69 -11.93
N THR A 616 -39.12 -9.35 -10.64
CA THR A 616 -39.97 -8.32 -10.06
C THR A 616 -39.36 -6.96 -10.36
N VAL A 617 -40.03 -6.16 -11.19
CA VAL A 617 -39.70 -4.76 -11.44
C VAL A 617 -40.20 -3.95 -10.24
N VAL A 618 -39.29 -3.23 -9.59
CA VAL A 618 -39.62 -2.40 -8.41
C VAL A 618 -39.92 -0.96 -8.85
N ASP A 619 -39.15 -0.45 -9.80
CA ASP A 619 -39.36 0.84 -10.48
C ASP A 619 -38.74 0.76 -11.90
N ALA A 620 -38.67 1.87 -12.62
CA ALA A 620 -38.16 1.94 -14.00
C ALA A 620 -36.74 1.36 -14.20
N THR A 621 -35.93 1.25 -13.14
CA THR A 621 -34.55 0.72 -13.20
C THR A 621 -34.25 -0.36 -12.17
N THR A 622 -34.98 -0.40 -11.06
CA THR A 622 -34.71 -1.31 -9.95
C THR A 622 -35.44 -2.63 -10.14
N PHE A 623 -34.73 -3.73 -9.88
CA PHE A 623 -35.28 -5.07 -10.04
C PHE A 623 -34.87 -6.01 -8.90
N ARG A 624 -35.67 -7.06 -8.74
CA ARG A 624 -35.38 -8.19 -7.85
C ARG A 624 -35.70 -9.50 -8.56
N PHE A 625 -34.87 -10.51 -8.37
CA PHE A 625 -35.19 -11.88 -8.78
C PHE A 625 -34.73 -12.89 -7.73
N THR A 626 -35.33 -14.08 -7.76
CA THR A 626 -35.00 -15.17 -6.84
C THR A 626 -34.83 -16.47 -7.61
N LEU A 627 -33.65 -17.10 -7.47
CA LEU A 627 -33.38 -18.45 -7.96
C LEU A 627 -33.58 -19.44 -6.81
N ARG A 628 -34.43 -20.45 -7.01
CA ARG A 628 -34.64 -21.50 -6.01
C ARG A 628 -33.49 -22.51 -6.05
N THR A 629 -33.01 -22.92 -4.88
CA THR A 629 -31.98 -23.95 -4.75
C THR A 629 -32.41 -25.27 -5.40
N SER A 630 -33.70 -25.63 -5.29
CA SER A 630 -34.26 -26.83 -5.94
C SER A 630 -34.18 -26.78 -7.47
N GLN A 631 -34.44 -25.60 -8.06
CA GLN A 631 -34.33 -25.38 -9.49
C GLN A 631 -32.88 -25.54 -9.97
N LEU A 632 -31.93 -24.93 -9.26
CA LEU A 632 -30.50 -25.05 -9.56
C LEU A 632 -30.02 -26.50 -9.46
N LYS A 633 -30.47 -27.24 -8.45
CA LYS A 633 -30.11 -28.67 -8.29
C LYS A 633 -30.68 -29.55 -9.40
N ALA A 634 -31.90 -29.28 -9.87
CA ALA A 634 -32.52 -30.02 -10.96
C ALA A 634 -31.83 -29.76 -12.31
N ALA A 635 -31.28 -28.55 -12.52
CA ALA A 635 -30.67 -28.16 -13.78
C ALA A 635 -29.16 -28.46 -13.89
N ARG A 636 -28.47 -28.81 -12.78
CA ARG A 636 -27.00 -28.86 -12.73
C ARG A 636 -26.32 -30.03 -13.48
N GLY A 637 -27.08 -31.04 -13.90
CA GLY A 637 -26.52 -32.30 -14.41
C GLY A 637 -25.76 -33.10 -13.34
N ASP A 638 -25.05 -34.16 -13.75
CA ASP A 638 -24.35 -35.07 -12.83
C ASP A 638 -23.01 -34.52 -12.32
N GLU A 639 -22.32 -33.71 -13.14
CA GLU A 639 -21.00 -33.14 -12.82
C GLU A 639 -21.10 -31.82 -12.03
N GLY A 640 -22.32 -31.32 -11.81
CA GLY A 640 -22.56 -29.97 -11.31
C GLY A 640 -22.38 -28.92 -12.40
N ALA A 641 -22.77 -27.69 -12.08
CA ALA A 641 -22.81 -26.62 -13.07
C ALA A 641 -22.47 -25.25 -12.50
N ILE A 642 -22.10 -24.37 -13.43
CA ILE A 642 -21.94 -22.95 -13.25
C ILE A 642 -22.80 -22.27 -14.29
N TRP A 643 -23.66 -21.34 -13.87
CA TRP A 643 -24.43 -20.50 -14.78
C TRP A 643 -23.94 -19.05 -14.72
N ASP A 644 -23.70 -18.47 -15.89
CA ASP A 644 -23.51 -17.03 -16.04
C ASP A 644 -24.89 -16.37 -16.13
N LEU A 645 -25.16 -15.39 -15.25
CA LEU A 645 -26.48 -14.78 -15.13
C LEU A 645 -26.58 -13.49 -15.96
N ALA A 646 -27.67 -13.35 -16.70
CA ALA A 646 -28.00 -12.15 -17.45
C ALA A 646 -29.50 -11.84 -17.37
N LEU A 647 -29.84 -10.56 -17.48
CA LEU A 647 -31.21 -10.07 -17.48
C LEU A 647 -31.69 -9.87 -18.91
N ARG A 648 -32.84 -10.43 -19.28
CA ARG A 648 -33.54 -10.11 -20.53
C ARG A 648 -34.72 -9.20 -20.23
N LEU A 649 -34.80 -8.06 -20.92
CA LEU A 649 -35.85 -7.06 -20.71
C LEU A 649 -37.19 -7.44 -21.37
N ALA A 650 -37.12 -8.28 -22.42
CA ALA A 650 -38.25 -8.86 -23.14
C ALA A 650 -37.82 -10.20 -23.77
N GLY A 651 -38.75 -10.94 -24.36
CA GLY A 651 -38.54 -12.32 -24.85
C GLY A 651 -37.34 -12.48 -25.79
N ASP A 652 -37.22 -11.62 -26.80
CA ASP A 652 -36.17 -11.65 -27.82
C ASP A 652 -35.04 -10.63 -27.57
N ALA A 653 -35.16 -9.78 -26.55
CA ALA A 653 -34.17 -8.75 -26.24
C ALA A 653 -32.80 -9.34 -25.87
N GLU A 654 -31.73 -8.68 -26.32
CA GLU A 654 -30.35 -9.04 -25.98
C GLU A 654 -30.13 -9.08 -24.46
N PRO A 655 -29.42 -10.10 -23.92
CA PRO A 655 -29.15 -10.20 -22.49
C PRO A 655 -28.28 -9.06 -21.96
N VAL A 656 -28.77 -8.36 -20.94
CA VAL A 656 -28.02 -7.38 -20.15
C VAL A 656 -27.23 -8.10 -19.08
N ARG A 657 -25.90 -7.93 -19.08
CA ARG A 657 -25.03 -8.56 -18.09
C ARG A 657 -25.29 -8.04 -16.68
N ILE A 658 -25.52 -8.98 -15.77
CA ILE A 658 -25.62 -8.73 -14.33
C ILE A 658 -24.21 -8.82 -13.74
N GLY A 659 -23.80 -7.84 -12.95
CA GLY A 659 -22.47 -7.81 -12.35
C GLY A 659 -22.37 -6.76 -11.26
N ARG A 660 -21.18 -6.58 -10.68
CA ARG A 660 -20.91 -5.53 -9.70
C ARG A 660 -19.63 -4.80 -10.10
N ILE A 661 -19.75 -3.64 -10.74
CA ILE A 661 -18.60 -2.93 -11.33
C ILE A 661 -18.52 -1.47 -10.91
N ILE A 662 -19.60 -0.92 -10.37
CA ILE A 662 -19.62 0.44 -9.83
C ILE A 662 -18.82 0.47 -8.51
N GLY A 663 -18.15 1.59 -8.26
CA GLY A 663 -17.23 1.80 -7.13
C GLY A 663 -15.76 1.70 -7.52
N ASP A 664 -14.91 1.41 -6.54
CA ASP A 664 -13.44 1.55 -6.64
C ASP A 664 -12.68 0.20 -6.66
N ILE A 665 -13.39 -0.93 -6.65
CA ILE A 665 -12.77 -2.26 -6.61
C ILE A 665 -12.58 -2.81 -8.03
N VAL A 666 -11.33 -2.98 -8.44
CA VAL A 666 -10.96 -3.45 -9.78
C VAL A 666 -11.38 -4.90 -10.04
N ASP A 667 -11.12 -5.79 -9.09
CA ASP A 667 -11.28 -7.23 -9.21
C ASP A 667 -12.10 -7.77 -8.03
N ARG A 668 -13.42 -7.87 -8.20
CA ARG A 668 -14.32 -8.25 -7.11
C ARG A 668 -14.36 -9.73 -6.79
N ASN A 669 -13.88 -10.58 -7.70
CA ASN A 669 -13.84 -12.03 -7.50
C ASN A 669 -12.97 -12.48 -6.31
N LYS A 670 -12.14 -11.59 -5.77
CA LYS A 670 -11.28 -11.82 -4.60
C LYS A 670 -11.78 -11.14 -3.33
N THR A 671 -12.69 -10.18 -3.43
CA THR A 671 -13.17 -9.38 -2.29
C THR A 671 -14.58 -9.79 -1.88
N ASP A 672 -15.46 -9.96 -2.87
CA ASP A 672 -16.87 -10.29 -2.73
C ASP A 672 -17.02 -11.82 -2.77
N ILE A 673 -16.56 -12.47 -1.70
CA ILE A 673 -16.57 -13.92 -1.55
C ILE A 673 -17.80 -14.31 -0.71
N TYR A 674 -18.65 -15.16 -1.28
CA TYR A 674 -19.85 -15.68 -0.62
C TYR A 674 -19.66 -17.13 -0.14
N PRO A 675 -20.30 -17.53 0.98
CA PRO A 675 -20.31 -18.91 1.43
C PRO A 675 -21.13 -19.81 0.51
N VAL A 676 -20.93 -21.13 0.65
CA VAL A 676 -21.83 -22.11 0.06
C VAL A 676 -23.03 -22.27 0.99
N VAL A 677 -24.24 -22.02 0.50
CA VAL A 677 -25.48 -22.14 1.27
C VAL A 677 -26.46 -23.00 0.48
N GLY A 678 -27.04 -24.04 1.10
CA GLY A 678 -27.93 -24.98 0.41
C GLY A 678 -27.27 -25.79 -0.72
N GLY A 679 -25.93 -25.81 -0.79
CA GLY A 679 -25.17 -26.39 -1.91
C GLY A 679 -25.04 -25.47 -3.12
N VAL A 680 -25.30 -24.16 -2.96
CA VAL A 680 -25.21 -23.15 -4.01
C VAL A 680 -24.26 -22.03 -3.59
N LYS A 681 -23.49 -21.50 -4.52
CA LYS A 681 -22.53 -20.42 -4.29
C LYS A 681 -22.59 -19.36 -5.41
N PRO A 682 -23.09 -18.15 -5.16
CA PRO A 682 -22.89 -17.03 -6.07
C PRO A 682 -21.42 -16.61 -6.02
N TYR A 683 -20.92 -16.12 -7.14
CA TYR A 683 -19.62 -15.49 -7.18
C TYR A 683 -19.54 -14.50 -8.34
N LEU A 684 -18.63 -13.54 -8.21
CA LEU A 684 -18.30 -12.62 -9.28
C LEU A 684 -17.14 -13.19 -10.10
N THR A 685 -17.27 -13.19 -11.42
CA THR A 685 -16.22 -13.65 -12.33
C THR A 685 -15.02 -12.69 -12.35
N VAL A 686 -13.96 -13.02 -13.10
CA VAL A 686 -12.81 -12.13 -13.33
C VAL A 686 -13.17 -10.82 -14.05
N ASN A 687 -14.38 -10.72 -14.62
CA ASN A 687 -14.92 -9.50 -15.21
C ASN A 687 -15.94 -8.80 -14.30
N SER A 688 -16.10 -9.31 -13.08
CA SER A 688 -17.09 -8.92 -12.08
C SER A 688 -18.55 -9.12 -12.52
N ASP A 689 -18.77 -10.00 -13.50
CA ASP A 689 -20.12 -10.46 -13.87
C ASP A 689 -20.59 -11.54 -12.88
N LEU A 690 -21.89 -11.59 -12.59
CA LEU A 690 -22.49 -12.50 -11.62
C LEU A 690 -22.68 -13.89 -12.22
N ALA A 691 -22.20 -14.90 -11.51
CA ALA A 691 -22.43 -16.30 -11.80
C ALA A 691 -22.87 -17.04 -10.55
N VAL A 692 -23.48 -18.21 -10.73
CA VAL A 692 -23.87 -19.10 -9.64
C VAL A 692 -23.33 -20.51 -9.90
N SER A 693 -22.71 -21.10 -8.88
CA SER A 693 -22.22 -22.48 -8.91
C SER A 693 -23.11 -23.38 -8.06
N CYS A 694 -23.44 -24.56 -8.59
CA CYS A 694 -24.10 -25.65 -7.88
C CYS A 694 -23.28 -26.93 -8.15
N PRO A 695 -22.34 -27.31 -7.27
CA PRO A 695 -21.54 -28.51 -7.45
C PRO A 695 -22.40 -29.79 -7.48
N ALA A 696 -21.82 -30.85 -8.04
CA ALA A 696 -22.35 -32.20 -7.95
C ALA A 696 -22.58 -32.60 -6.47
N PRO A 697 -23.53 -33.51 -6.19
CA PRO A 697 -23.62 -34.08 -4.85
C PRO A 697 -22.30 -34.79 -4.52
N GLU A 698 -21.72 -34.51 -3.34
CA GLU A 698 -20.56 -35.26 -2.84
C GLU A 698 -20.99 -36.71 -2.59
N GLY A 699 -20.56 -37.65 -3.44
CA GLY A 699 -20.65 -39.11 -3.27
C GLY A 699 -21.99 -39.67 -2.79
N SER A 700 -22.83 -40.11 -3.74
CA SER A 700 -23.88 -41.11 -3.47
C SER A 700 -23.28 -42.46 -3.08
#